data_AF-A0A498KQ11-F1
#
_entry.id   AF-A0A498KQ11-F1
#
_cell.length_a   1.000
_cell.length_b   1.000
_cell.length_c   1.000
_cell.angle_alpha   90.00
_cell.angle_beta   90.00
_cell.angle_gamma   90.00
#
_symmetry.space_group_name_H-M   'P 1'
#
loop_
_entity.id
_entity.type
_entity.pdbx_description
1 polymer ?
#
loop_
_entity_poly.entity_id
_entity_poly.type
_entity_poly.pdbx_seq_one_letter_code
_entity_poly.pdbx_strand_id
1 'polypeptide(L)'
;MEKDNHLSVVMLPWSAFGHMMPFFQLSIALAKAKVHFSFISTPKNIQRLPKILPDLQPFVQLVPIPFPPLDPDFLPKGAEATVDLPFENTDNLKTAYDQLQIPIKQFIGDRLPDWIITDFAAHWVVEIGKEYGVPLVYFFVFSTATRLLFSSAGNPSSGNTNDVLPSVESLTSPPDLVTSRSTVAFRENEAVRMHAGFYGVNDSGISDADRDANYDAWTRTRMRGYGTIRHGDTCDEFEGEYLEAYKNKSGKLMIPTGLLPPEIPAKGVKGEISTDDGIFEWLDKQKTRKPNWANSEADALPLGFVDRVSEKGLVCTGWVPQMEILAHPSVGGSLFHSGWGSIIETLQFGHVLVVLPFILDQPLNARLLEEKGMAVEVKRRGDGSFSRDDIAKTLRHAMVEEEGERLRSNARKAATVFGDHKLHQGHYIGQFVNFLKNKTTKRSSEKKPPIMAKDLRVVMLPWSSFGHIIPYFQLSVALAKAKVHVSFISTPKNIQKLPKFSTDLQSFIHLVPIPFPPLDPGFLPEGAEATVDVPFEKTDNLKIAYDLLQEPIKQFIGEQLPDWIISDYAAHWVVDIAKEYGIPVGYFSPFCMAGSAFFGGPENLLGANRNHALPTPESLTSPPDWVAFASTVAFREFEAFYVPRGFFGANGSGISDSARLAKIVSGSQVLAIRSCDEVEGEYLEVYKKLTGKPVMSTGLLPPEKPTRRAKGEISTDDGIFEWLDKHETRSVVFVGFGSECKLSKEQVFEIAYGLELSELPFLWALRKPSWANNDADALPVGFVDRTSEKGLVCLGWVPQMEILAHPSIGGSLFHSGWGSIIETLQFGQVLVALPMVFDQPLNARLLEDRGLAVEVKRSRDGSFSRDEISKKLRHAMVEEEGEKLRSNARKAAAVFGDHKLHQDHYIGQFVNFLKNNCTKRTS
;
A
#
# COMPACT_ATOMS: atom_id res chain seq x y z
N MET A 1 -22.41 30.89 18.69
CA MET A 1 -23.21 29.88 18.00
C MET A 1 -22.79 28.54 18.57
N GLU A 2 -23.69 27.82 19.24
CA GLU A 2 -23.42 26.48 19.76
C GLU A 2 -22.95 25.59 18.60
N LYS A 3 -21.75 25.00 18.71
CA LYS A 3 -21.32 23.94 17.80
C LYS A 3 -22.21 22.75 18.11
N ASP A 4 -23.19 22.53 17.25
CA ASP A 4 -24.03 21.34 17.25
C ASP A 4 -23.10 20.13 17.08
N ASN A 5 -22.87 19.41 18.18
CA ASN A 5 -21.79 18.43 18.35
C ASN A 5 -22.25 17.09 17.77
N HIS A 6 -22.50 17.06 16.45
CA HIS A 6 -23.03 15.90 15.75
C HIS A 6 -21.96 14.81 15.60
N LEU A 7 -22.31 13.59 15.99
CA LEU A 7 -21.43 12.41 15.90
C LEU A 7 -21.22 12.04 14.43
N SER A 8 -19.96 11.88 14.03
CA SER A 8 -19.54 11.52 12.66
C SER A 8 -18.91 10.13 12.60
N VAL A 9 -19.35 9.29 11.67
CA VAL A 9 -18.95 7.88 11.56
C VAL A 9 -18.55 7.53 10.13
N VAL A 10 -17.46 6.79 9.95
CA VAL A 10 -17.10 6.20 8.64
C VAL A 10 -17.48 4.73 8.61
N MET A 11 -18.15 4.29 7.55
CA MET A 11 -18.56 2.89 7.31
C MET A 11 -17.72 2.30 6.18
N LEU A 12 -17.11 1.16 6.45
CA LEU A 12 -16.21 0.49 5.51
C LEU A 12 -16.48 -1.03 5.44
N PRO A 13 -17.48 -1.45 4.63
CA PRO A 13 -17.82 -2.87 4.44
C PRO A 13 -16.97 -3.55 3.37
N TRP A 14 -16.74 -4.85 3.53
CA TRP A 14 -16.27 -5.73 2.45
C TRP A 14 -17.17 -5.67 1.21
N SER A 15 -16.58 -5.78 0.01
CA SER A 15 -17.25 -5.74 -1.30
C SER A 15 -18.05 -7.02 -1.62
N ALA A 16 -18.93 -7.42 -0.71
CA ALA A 16 -19.93 -8.46 -0.92
C ALA A 16 -21.29 -7.95 -0.44
N PHE A 17 -22.38 -8.29 -1.13
CA PHE A 17 -23.72 -7.81 -0.76
C PHE A 17 -24.13 -8.22 0.67
N GLY A 18 -23.70 -9.40 1.11
CA GLY A 18 -23.91 -9.85 2.50
C GLY A 18 -23.21 -8.99 3.56
N HIS A 19 -22.30 -8.09 3.16
CA HIS A 19 -21.63 -7.13 4.02
C HIS A 19 -22.13 -5.71 3.77
N MET A 20 -22.20 -5.28 2.51
CA MET A 20 -22.63 -3.93 2.15
C MET A 20 -24.06 -3.61 2.60
N MET A 21 -25.00 -4.57 2.49
CA MET A 21 -26.40 -4.35 2.88
C MET A 21 -26.58 -4.19 4.39
N PRO A 22 -26.04 -5.05 5.26
CA PRO A 22 -26.11 -4.83 6.71
C PRO A 22 -25.45 -3.52 7.16
N PHE A 23 -24.28 -3.17 6.60
CA PHE A 23 -23.66 -1.88 6.90
C PHE A 23 -24.54 -0.72 6.45
N PHE A 24 -25.19 -0.82 5.29
CA PHE A 24 -26.08 0.22 4.79
C PHE A 24 -27.33 0.35 5.69
N GLN A 25 -27.92 -0.77 6.11
CA GLN A 25 -29.06 -0.80 7.05
C GLN A 25 -28.69 -0.20 8.41
N LEU A 26 -27.52 -0.55 8.96
CA LEU A 26 -26.98 0.08 10.17
C LEU A 26 -26.82 1.58 9.98
N SER A 27 -26.32 2.00 8.82
CA SER A 27 -26.13 3.40 8.51
C SER A 27 -27.47 4.16 8.48
N ILE A 28 -28.51 3.61 7.84
CA ILE A 28 -29.86 4.17 7.86
C ILE A 28 -30.42 4.26 9.29
N ALA A 29 -30.23 3.22 10.11
CA ALA A 29 -30.67 3.23 11.50
C ALA A 29 -29.94 4.29 12.34
N LEU A 30 -28.65 4.52 12.09
CA LEU A 30 -27.87 5.58 12.72
C LEU A 30 -28.29 6.98 12.25
N ALA A 31 -28.60 7.16 10.96
CA ALA A 31 -29.12 8.42 10.44
C ALA A 31 -30.49 8.78 11.05
N LYS A 32 -31.37 7.79 11.27
CA LYS A 32 -32.63 8.00 12.03
C LYS A 32 -32.37 8.46 13.46
N ALA A 33 -31.25 8.08 14.05
CA ALA A 33 -30.77 8.56 15.34
C ALA A 33 -29.94 9.86 15.27
N LYS A 34 -29.94 10.55 14.11
CA LYS A 34 -29.23 11.80 13.82
C LYS A 34 -27.71 11.69 13.94
N VAL A 35 -27.14 10.53 13.63
CA VAL A 35 -25.69 10.33 13.50
C VAL A 35 -25.31 10.52 12.04
N HIS A 36 -24.31 11.35 11.77
CA HIS A 36 -23.79 11.53 10.42
C HIS A 36 -22.88 10.37 10.05
N PHE A 37 -23.07 9.79 8.87
CA PHE A 37 -22.17 8.75 8.39
C PHE A 37 -21.67 9.00 6.96
N SER A 38 -20.46 8.52 6.71
CA SER A 38 -19.86 8.41 5.37
C SER A 38 -19.73 6.93 5.02
N PHE A 39 -20.50 6.48 4.02
CA PHE A 39 -20.47 5.11 3.52
C PHE A 39 -19.52 5.03 2.34
N ILE A 40 -18.38 4.36 2.54
CA ILE A 40 -17.33 4.26 1.53
C ILE A 40 -17.47 2.93 0.79
N SER A 41 -17.55 2.99 -0.54
CA SER A 41 -17.48 1.82 -1.42
C SER A 41 -17.10 2.23 -2.84
N THR A 42 -16.94 1.26 -3.73
CA THR A 42 -16.61 1.52 -5.14
C THR A 42 -17.82 2.05 -5.93
N PRO A 43 -17.61 2.75 -7.05
CA PRO A 43 -18.70 3.46 -7.75
C PRO A 43 -19.88 2.59 -8.18
N LYS A 44 -19.64 1.40 -8.76
CA LYS A 44 -20.70 0.46 -9.17
C LYS A 44 -21.43 -0.08 -7.95
N ASN A 45 -20.73 -0.32 -6.84
CA ASN A 45 -21.35 -0.77 -5.60
C ASN A 45 -22.22 0.30 -4.95
N ILE A 46 -21.82 1.57 -4.99
CA ILE A 46 -22.68 2.68 -4.54
C ILE A 46 -23.95 2.77 -5.39
N GLN A 47 -23.86 2.56 -6.70
CA GLN A 47 -25.03 2.53 -7.60
C GLN A 47 -25.98 1.37 -7.29
N ARG A 48 -25.50 0.29 -6.66
CA ARG A 48 -26.30 -0.87 -6.25
C ARG A 48 -27.02 -0.67 -4.92
N LEU A 49 -26.70 0.38 -4.15
CA LEU A 49 -27.34 0.64 -2.86
C LEU A 49 -28.77 1.16 -3.05
N PRO A 50 -29.70 0.83 -2.13
CA PRO A 50 -31.03 1.42 -2.13
C PRO A 50 -31.00 2.96 -2.04
N LYS A 51 -32.02 3.61 -2.60
CA LYS A 51 -32.14 5.08 -2.51
C LYS A 51 -32.36 5.52 -1.06
N ILE A 52 -31.64 6.55 -0.64
CA ILE A 52 -31.77 7.14 0.70
C ILE A 52 -32.99 8.07 0.72
N LEU A 53 -33.83 7.93 1.75
CA LEU A 53 -35.00 8.79 1.93
C LEU A 53 -34.61 10.26 2.11
N PRO A 54 -35.38 11.23 1.55
CA PRO A 54 -35.02 12.65 1.57
C PRO A 54 -34.74 13.25 2.96
N ASP A 55 -35.45 12.78 3.99
CA ASP A 55 -35.29 13.22 5.39
C ASP A 55 -33.99 12.72 6.03
N LEU A 56 -33.42 11.64 5.51
CA LEU A 56 -32.17 11.06 6.00
C LEU A 56 -30.94 11.60 5.24
N GLN A 57 -31.10 12.12 4.02
CA GLN A 57 -29.99 12.62 3.20
C GLN A 57 -29.03 13.59 3.92
N PRO A 58 -29.45 14.51 4.80
CA PRO A 58 -28.54 15.40 5.52
C PRO A 58 -27.52 14.66 6.42
N PHE A 59 -27.83 13.41 6.80
CA PHE A 59 -27.01 12.57 7.68
C PHE A 59 -26.20 11.53 6.92
N VAL A 60 -26.38 11.42 5.60
CA VAL A 60 -25.77 10.36 4.78
C VAL A 60 -24.87 10.95 3.71
N GLN A 61 -23.62 10.49 3.69
CA GLN A 61 -22.71 10.73 2.59
C GLN A 61 -22.29 9.40 1.95
N LEU A 62 -22.64 9.18 0.68
CA LEU A 62 -22.11 8.07 -0.12
C LEU A 62 -20.80 8.52 -0.77
N VAL A 63 -19.71 7.81 -0.53
CA VAL A 63 -18.35 8.21 -0.92
C VAL A 63 -17.78 7.20 -1.91
N PRO A 64 -17.88 7.46 -3.24
CA PRO A 64 -17.35 6.56 -4.26
C PRO A 64 -15.83 6.65 -4.32
N ILE A 65 -15.16 5.52 -4.11
CA ILE A 65 -13.70 5.38 -4.29
C ILE A 65 -13.44 4.25 -5.28
N PRO A 66 -13.02 4.53 -6.53
CA PRO A 66 -12.75 3.48 -7.52
C PRO A 66 -11.51 2.67 -7.14
N PHE A 67 -11.49 1.40 -7.56
CA PHE A 67 -10.23 0.66 -7.58
C PHE A 67 -9.21 1.40 -8.46
N PRO A 68 -7.90 1.35 -8.12
CA PRO A 68 -6.85 1.79 -9.02
C PRO A 68 -6.88 0.96 -10.32
N PRO A 69 -6.16 1.37 -11.39
CA PRO A 69 -6.07 0.57 -12.61
C PRO A 69 -5.50 -0.83 -12.32
N LEU A 70 -6.33 -1.87 -12.48
CA LEU A 70 -5.95 -3.27 -12.30
C LEU A 70 -5.74 -3.92 -13.67
N ASP A 71 -4.85 -4.91 -13.73
CA ASP A 71 -4.69 -5.76 -14.91
C ASP A 71 -6.02 -6.49 -15.20
N PRO A 72 -6.58 -6.40 -16.42
CA PRO A 72 -7.80 -7.13 -16.79
C PRO A 72 -7.70 -8.65 -16.62
N ASP A 73 -6.49 -9.22 -16.70
CA ASP A 73 -6.24 -10.65 -16.46
C ASP A 73 -6.24 -11.00 -14.96
N PHE A 74 -6.08 -10.00 -14.09
CA PHE A 74 -6.12 -10.14 -12.63
C PHE A 74 -7.56 -10.03 -12.09
N LEU A 75 -8.29 -8.99 -12.48
CA LEU A 75 -9.69 -8.81 -12.10
C LEU A 75 -10.50 -8.44 -13.36
N PRO A 76 -11.55 -9.21 -13.70
CA PRO A 76 -12.40 -8.91 -14.84
C PRO A 76 -12.85 -7.45 -14.87
N LYS A 77 -12.78 -6.83 -16.04
CA LYS A 77 -13.10 -5.41 -16.22
C LYS A 77 -14.51 -5.09 -15.69
N GLY A 78 -14.57 -4.18 -14.72
CA GLY A 78 -15.83 -3.72 -14.12
C GLY A 78 -16.37 -4.64 -13.01
N ALA A 79 -15.60 -5.62 -12.56
CA ALA A 79 -15.90 -6.38 -11.35
C ALA A 79 -15.56 -5.54 -10.10
N GLU A 80 -16.56 -5.32 -9.25
CA GLU A 80 -16.43 -4.49 -8.04
C GLU A 80 -16.92 -5.20 -6.77
N ALA A 81 -17.62 -6.32 -6.91
CA ALA A 81 -18.08 -7.15 -5.81
C ALA A 81 -17.98 -8.64 -6.13
N THR A 82 -18.12 -9.49 -5.12
CA THR A 82 -18.08 -10.96 -5.28
C THR A 82 -19.11 -11.50 -6.29
N VAL A 83 -20.25 -10.81 -6.48
CA VAL A 83 -21.27 -11.19 -7.47
C VAL A 83 -20.79 -11.01 -8.93
N ASP A 84 -19.73 -10.23 -9.15
CA ASP A 84 -19.15 -10.00 -10.47
C ASP A 84 -18.13 -11.10 -10.86
N LEU A 85 -17.87 -12.09 -9.99
CA LEU A 85 -16.75 -13.01 -10.10
C LEU A 85 -17.16 -14.47 -9.82
N PRO A 86 -16.49 -15.45 -10.45
CA PRO A 86 -16.44 -16.82 -9.95
C PRO A 86 -15.85 -16.88 -8.54
N PHE A 87 -16.27 -17.86 -7.73
CA PHE A 87 -15.85 -17.96 -6.32
C PHE A 87 -14.33 -18.09 -6.17
N GLU A 88 -13.68 -18.85 -7.05
CA GLU A 88 -12.22 -19.03 -7.10
C GLU A 88 -11.43 -17.73 -7.28
N ASN A 89 -12.05 -16.67 -7.82
CA ASN A 89 -11.39 -15.37 -8.05
C ASN A 89 -11.66 -14.36 -6.92
N THR A 90 -12.26 -14.79 -5.80
CA THR A 90 -12.57 -13.90 -4.67
C THR A 90 -11.30 -13.32 -4.04
N ASP A 91 -10.18 -14.04 -4.08
CA ASP A 91 -8.91 -13.56 -3.52
C ASP A 91 -8.32 -12.40 -4.34
N ASN A 92 -8.52 -12.39 -5.67
CA ASN A 92 -8.14 -11.24 -6.51
C ASN A 92 -8.91 -9.97 -6.11
N LEU A 93 -10.20 -10.12 -5.78
CA LEU A 93 -11.01 -9.00 -5.28
C LEU A 93 -10.52 -8.52 -3.91
N LYS A 94 -10.08 -9.43 -3.02
CA LYS A 94 -9.53 -9.06 -1.70
C LYS A 94 -8.27 -8.22 -1.87
N THR A 95 -7.36 -8.68 -2.72
CA THR A 95 -6.14 -7.95 -3.07
C THR A 95 -6.45 -6.60 -3.72
N ALA A 96 -7.45 -6.51 -4.61
CA ALA A 96 -7.92 -5.24 -5.17
C ALA A 96 -8.49 -4.30 -4.11
N TYR A 97 -9.25 -4.83 -3.15
CA TYR A 97 -9.82 -4.08 -2.03
C TYR A 97 -8.73 -3.55 -1.09
N ASP A 98 -7.66 -4.31 -0.86
CA ASP A 98 -6.52 -3.85 -0.05
C ASP A 98 -5.81 -2.63 -0.69
N GLN A 99 -5.88 -2.48 -2.01
CA GLN A 99 -5.38 -1.28 -2.68
C GLN A 99 -6.22 -0.01 -2.43
N LEU A 100 -7.40 -0.13 -1.82
CA LEU A 100 -8.20 1.03 -1.37
C LEU A 100 -7.66 1.66 -0.08
N GLN A 101 -6.65 1.06 0.57
CA GLN A 101 -6.06 1.57 1.82
C GLN A 101 -5.66 3.05 1.72
N ILE A 102 -4.94 3.42 0.66
CA ILE A 102 -4.40 4.78 0.48
C ILE A 102 -5.53 5.82 0.36
N PRO A 103 -6.46 5.73 -0.61
CA PRO A 103 -7.51 6.73 -0.74
C PRO A 103 -8.43 6.80 0.49
N ILE A 104 -8.63 5.68 1.19
CA ILE A 104 -9.45 5.66 2.42
C ILE A 104 -8.70 6.28 3.61
N LYS A 105 -7.39 6.02 3.73
CA LYS A 105 -6.53 6.69 4.71
C LYS A 105 -6.61 8.20 4.56
N GLN A 106 -6.50 8.69 3.32
CA GLN A 106 -6.61 10.11 3.03
C GLN A 106 -7.99 10.66 3.45
N PHE A 107 -9.07 9.98 3.07
CA PHE A 107 -10.42 10.39 3.45
C PHE A 107 -10.61 10.49 4.97
N ILE A 108 -10.14 9.49 5.72
CA ILE A 108 -10.22 9.47 7.18
C ILE A 108 -9.36 10.59 7.79
N GLY A 109 -8.15 10.81 7.27
CA GLY A 109 -7.25 11.87 7.73
C GLY A 109 -7.80 13.27 7.50
N ASP A 110 -8.49 13.49 6.37
CA ASP A 110 -9.08 14.80 6.02
C ASP A 110 -10.35 15.10 6.84
N ARG A 111 -11.12 14.08 7.19
CA ARG A 111 -12.42 14.23 7.88
C ARG A 111 -12.34 14.06 9.39
N LEU A 112 -11.36 13.30 9.88
CA LEU A 112 -11.18 12.92 11.29
C LEU A 112 -12.51 12.53 11.97
N PRO A 113 -13.17 11.44 11.51
CA PRO A 113 -14.44 11.03 12.07
C PRO A 113 -14.31 10.65 13.55
N ASP A 114 -15.43 10.68 14.27
CA ASP A 114 -15.45 10.26 15.68
C ASP A 114 -15.24 8.76 15.83
N TRP A 115 -15.74 7.97 14.86
CA TRP A 115 -15.64 6.51 14.82
C TRP A 115 -15.46 5.97 13.41
N ILE A 116 -14.78 4.83 13.29
CA ILE A 116 -14.77 4.00 12.09
C ILE A 116 -15.47 2.68 12.42
N ILE A 117 -16.45 2.28 11.61
CA ILE A 117 -17.09 0.97 11.68
C ILE A 117 -16.66 0.18 10.44
N THR A 118 -16.09 -1.00 10.66
CA THR A 118 -15.48 -1.84 9.62
C THR A 118 -15.65 -3.32 9.96
N ASP A 119 -15.52 -4.19 8.95
CA ASP A 119 -15.44 -5.63 9.13
C ASP A 119 -14.00 -6.15 8.96
N PHE A 120 -13.84 -7.47 8.75
CA PHE A 120 -12.52 -8.10 8.62
C PHE A 120 -11.73 -7.65 7.40
N ALA A 121 -12.36 -7.19 6.31
CA ALA A 121 -11.68 -7.01 5.04
C ALA A 121 -10.68 -5.86 5.07
N ALA A 122 -11.06 -4.70 5.63
CA ALA A 122 -10.20 -3.53 5.70
C ALA A 122 -9.20 -3.58 6.87
N HIS A 123 -8.52 -4.72 7.07
CA HIS A 123 -7.60 -4.96 8.19
C HIS A 123 -6.58 -3.81 8.43
N TRP A 124 -6.10 -3.18 7.36
CA TRP A 124 -5.20 -2.03 7.38
C TRP A 124 -5.77 -0.76 8.05
N VAL A 125 -7.10 -0.67 8.22
CA VAL A 125 -7.75 0.50 8.83
C VAL A 125 -7.47 0.58 10.34
N VAL A 126 -7.03 -0.52 10.95
CA VAL A 126 -6.51 -0.56 12.31
C VAL A 126 -5.32 0.40 12.46
N GLU A 127 -4.34 0.35 11.55
CA GLU A 127 -3.18 1.23 11.57
C GLU A 127 -3.58 2.69 11.29
N ILE A 128 -4.55 2.90 10.41
CA ILE A 128 -5.10 4.24 10.12
C ILE A 128 -5.76 4.85 11.36
N GLY A 129 -6.59 4.09 12.08
CA GLY A 129 -7.20 4.57 13.32
C GLY A 129 -6.18 4.76 14.45
N LYS A 130 -5.11 3.95 14.51
CA LYS A 130 -3.95 4.20 15.39
C LYS A 130 -3.35 5.57 15.08
N GLU A 131 -2.99 5.79 13.83
CA GLU A 131 -2.34 6.99 13.33
C GLU A 131 -3.15 8.26 13.61
N TYR A 132 -4.45 8.27 13.28
CA TYR A 132 -5.30 9.46 13.45
C TYR A 132 -5.98 9.55 14.81
N GLY A 133 -5.77 8.60 15.71
CA GLY A 133 -6.43 8.61 17.01
C GLY A 133 -7.94 8.37 16.93
N VAL A 134 -8.43 7.74 15.85
CA VAL A 134 -9.85 7.45 15.64
C VAL A 134 -10.15 6.03 16.13
N PRO A 135 -11.13 5.84 17.02
CA PRO A 135 -11.49 4.50 17.49
C PRO A 135 -12.27 3.71 16.43
N LEU A 136 -12.05 2.40 16.42
CA LEU A 136 -12.74 1.46 15.55
C LEU A 136 -13.80 0.66 16.29
N VAL A 137 -14.86 0.32 15.58
CA VAL A 137 -15.89 -0.66 15.91
C VAL A 137 -15.79 -1.77 14.86
N TYR A 138 -15.58 -3.00 15.31
CA TYR A 138 -15.63 -4.17 14.45
C TYR A 138 -17.08 -4.67 14.36
N PHE A 139 -17.67 -4.53 13.18
CA PHE A 139 -19.03 -4.97 12.88
C PHE A 139 -18.99 -6.25 12.05
N PHE A 140 -19.47 -7.36 12.62
CA PHE A 140 -19.58 -8.63 11.93
C PHE A 140 -21.03 -8.87 11.49
N VAL A 141 -21.19 -9.42 10.29
CA VAL A 141 -22.51 -9.68 9.66
C VAL A 141 -22.95 -11.14 9.79
N PHE A 142 -22.28 -11.90 10.68
CA PHE A 142 -22.59 -13.29 10.99
C PHE A 142 -23.46 -13.39 12.24
N SER A 143 -24.13 -14.52 12.40
CA SER A 143 -24.79 -14.86 13.66
C SER A 143 -23.78 -14.95 14.81
N THR A 144 -24.23 -14.67 16.04
CA THR A 144 -23.41 -14.79 17.24
C THR A 144 -22.99 -16.23 17.51
N ALA A 145 -23.84 -17.21 17.21
CA ALA A 145 -23.50 -18.63 17.31
C ALA A 145 -22.29 -19.01 16.43
N THR A 146 -22.29 -18.53 15.18
CA THR A 146 -21.16 -18.69 14.25
C THR A 146 -19.89 -18.07 14.83
N ARG A 147 -19.98 -16.86 15.38
CA ARG A 147 -18.82 -16.18 15.96
C ARG A 147 -18.28 -16.90 17.21
N LEU A 148 -19.15 -17.44 18.05
CA LEU A 148 -18.77 -18.22 19.22
C LEU A 148 -18.01 -19.48 18.83
N LEU A 149 -18.43 -20.19 17.79
CA LEU A 149 -17.73 -21.37 17.29
C LEU A 149 -16.31 -21.03 16.84
N PHE A 150 -16.14 -20.02 15.98
CA PHE A 150 -14.80 -19.60 15.53
C PHE A 150 -13.89 -19.19 16.69
N SER A 151 -14.43 -18.48 17.68
CA SER A 151 -13.66 -18.11 18.87
C SER A 151 -13.40 -19.29 19.81
N SER A 152 -14.13 -20.38 19.65
CA SER A 152 -13.99 -21.59 20.48
C SER A 152 -13.00 -22.59 19.94
N ALA A 153 -12.81 -22.61 18.63
CA ALA A 153 -11.92 -23.51 17.93
C ALA A 153 -10.41 -23.22 18.19
N GLY A 154 -10.05 -22.05 18.72
CA GLY A 154 -8.67 -21.66 19.05
C GLY A 154 -8.37 -20.20 18.70
N ASN A 155 -7.40 -19.57 19.38
CA ASN A 155 -7.05 -18.16 19.17
C ASN A 155 -5.73 -18.05 18.38
N PRO A 156 -5.70 -17.41 17.19
CA PRO A 156 -4.46 -16.99 16.54
C PRO A 156 -3.92 -15.76 17.28
N SER A 157 -3.41 -15.95 18.50
CA SER A 157 -3.03 -14.83 19.36
C SER A 157 -1.67 -14.19 19.04
N SER A 158 -0.92 -14.65 18.02
CA SER A 158 0.36 -14.02 17.67
C SER A 158 0.48 -13.47 16.24
N GLY A 159 -0.52 -13.62 15.36
CA GLY A 159 -0.42 -13.16 13.96
C GLY A 159 0.75 -13.80 13.20
N ASN A 160 1.22 -14.95 13.67
CA ASN A 160 2.29 -15.73 13.10
C ASN A 160 1.71 -17.10 12.74
N THR A 161 1.86 -17.53 11.49
CA THR A 161 1.37 -18.83 10.97
C THR A 161 2.02 -20.05 11.62
N ASN A 162 2.88 -19.83 12.62
CA ASN A 162 3.51 -20.85 13.47
C ASN A 162 2.68 -21.21 14.72
N ASP A 163 1.60 -20.48 15.04
CA ASP A 163 0.65 -20.90 16.08
C ASP A 163 -0.19 -22.09 15.59
N VAL A 164 -0.54 -23.01 16.51
CA VAL A 164 -1.35 -24.19 16.21
C VAL A 164 -2.72 -23.75 15.68
N LEU A 165 -2.95 -23.93 14.37
CA LEU A 165 -4.26 -23.69 13.73
C LEU A 165 -5.35 -24.55 14.39
N PRO A 166 -6.60 -24.05 14.47
CA PRO A 166 -7.73 -24.85 14.94
C PRO A 166 -7.85 -26.16 14.17
N SER A 167 -7.90 -27.30 14.86
CA SER A 167 -8.09 -28.58 14.17
C SER A 167 -9.49 -28.64 13.53
N VAL A 168 -9.64 -29.38 12.44
CA VAL A 168 -10.96 -29.69 11.85
C VAL A 168 -11.92 -30.24 12.92
N GLU A 169 -11.40 -31.05 13.83
CA GLU A 169 -12.13 -31.61 14.99
C GLU A 169 -12.72 -30.55 15.93
N SER A 170 -12.01 -29.43 16.13
CA SER A 170 -12.49 -28.33 16.95
C SER A 170 -13.67 -27.56 16.32
N LEU A 171 -13.76 -27.56 14.98
CA LEU A 171 -14.84 -26.93 14.22
C LEU A 171 -16.07 -27.84 14.06
N THR A 172 -15.90 -29.15 14.24
CA THR A 172 -17.00 -30.14 14.20
C THR A 172 -17.63 -30.40 15.57
N SER A 173 -17.13 -29.75 16.62
CA SER A 173 -17.64 -29.88 17.99
C SER A 173 -18.40 -28.60 18.39
N PRO A 174 -19.67 -28.69 18.84
CA PRO A 174 -20.40 -27.54 19.35
C PRO A 174 -19.68 -26.88 20.53
N PRO A 175 -19.81 -25.56 20.75
CA PRO A 175 -19.16 -24.89 21.87
C PRO A 175 -19.72 -25.38 23.22
N ASP A 176 -18.88 -25.98 24.07
CA ASP A 176 -19.22 -26.45 25.44
C ASP A 176 -19.71 -25.34 26.40
N LEU A 177 -19.67 -24.09 25.95
CA LEU A 177 -19.94 -22.88 26.75
C LEU A 177 -21.41 -22.45 26.75
N VAL A 178 -22.24 -23.10 25.95
CA VAL A 178 -23.68 -22.86 25.92
C VAL A 178 -24.35 -23.88 26.84
N THR A 179 -25.23 -23.41 27.74
CA THR A 179 -25.86 -24.27 28.76
C THR A 179 -26.89 -25.25 28.19
N SER A 180 -27.36 -25.01 26.96
CA SER A 180 -28.19 -25.93 26.18
C SER A 180 -27.31 -26.87 25.34
N ARG A 181 -27.80 -28.09 25.05
CA ARG A 181 -27.11 -29.03 24.13
C ARG A 181 -27.14 -28.46 22.71
N SER A 182 -26.26 -27.51 22.41
CA SER A 182 -26.13 -26.90 21.09
C SER A 182 -25.71 -27.95 20.06
N THR A 183 -26.26 -27.83 18.86
CA THR A 183 -25.91 -28.65 17.69
C THR A 183 -25.16 -27.84 16.63
N VAL A 184 -24.86 -26.57 16.92
CA VAL A 184 -24.22 -25.65 15.98
C VAL A 184 -22.73 -25.95 15.85
N ALA A 185 -22.40 -26.78 14.87
CA ALA A 185 -21.04 -27.09 14.45
C ALA A 185 -21.03 -27.44 12.96
N PHE A 186 -19.84 -27.45 12.36
CA PHE A 186 -19.67 -27.92 10.99
C PHE A 186 -19.72 -29.44 10.91
N ARG A 187 -20.13 -29.97 9.76
CA ARG A 187 -19.77 -31.35 9.38
C ARG A 187 -18.30 -31.37 8.96
N GLU A 188 -17.67 -32.53 9.02
CA GLU A 188 -16.24 -32.68 8.71
C GLU A 188 -15.85 -32.10 7.34
N ASN A 189 -16.62 -32.40 6.28
CA ASN A 189 -16.39 -31.87 4.95
C ASN A 189 -16.57 -30.34 4.84
N GLU A 190 -17.49 -29.77 5.62
CA GLU A 190 -17.72 -28.32 5.70
C GLU A 190 -16.59 -27.64 6.49
N ALA A 191 -16.14 -28.26 7.59
CA ALA A 191 -15.04 -27.79 8.40
C ALA A 191 -13.72 -27.76 7.61
N VAL A 192 -13.44 -28.76 6.78
CA VAL A 192 -12.25 -28.77 5.88
C VAL A 192 -12.29 -27.60 4.90
N ARG A 193 -13.44 -27.36 4.24
CA ARG A 193 -13.60 -26.25 3.29
C ARG A 193 -13.48 -24.90 3.98
N MET A 194 -14.10 -24.75 5.15
CA MET A 194 -14.02 -23.53 5.95
C MET A 194 -12.59 -23.28 6.43
N HIS A 195 -11.91 -24.33 6.88
CA HIS A 195 -10.53 -24.21 7.36
C HIS A 195 -9.60 -23.70 6.27
N ALA A 196 -9.72 -24.25 5.05
CA ALA A 196 -8.94 -23.78 3.90
C ALA A 196 -9.25 -22.32 3.51
N GLY A 197 -10.52 -21.89 3.57
CA GLY A 197 -10.90 -20.53 3.17
C GLY A 197 -10.62 -19.45 4.21
N PHE A 198 -10.79 -19.75 5.50
CA PHE A 198 -10.70 -18.76 6.58
C PHE A 198 -9.31 -18.67 7.22
N TYR A 199 -8.60 -19.81 7.34
CA TYR A 199 -7.25 -19.88 7.89
C TYR A 199 -6.18 -20.08 6.81
N GLY A 200 -6.56 -20.35 5.56
CA GLY A 200 -5.62 -20.39 4.44
C GLY A 200 -5.07 -19.01 4.12
N VAL A 201 -3.78 -18.97 3.78
CA VAL A 201 -3.11 -17.75 3.32
C VAL A 201 -3.49 -17.53 1.86
N ASN A 202 -4.12 -16.39 1.56
CA ASN A 202 -4.44 -16.00 0.19
C ASN A 202 -3.23 -15.33 -0.50
N ASP A 203 -3.39 -14.92 -1.75
CA ASP A 203 -2.33 -14.27 -2.54
C ASP A 203 -1.84 -12.93 -1.97
N SER A 204 -2.59 -12.30 -1.05
CA SER A 204 -2.14 -11.13 -0.29
C SER A 204 -1.25 -11.48 0.90
N GLY A 205 -0.95 -12.77 1.12
CA GLY A 205 -0.05 -13.25 2.16
C GLY A 205 -0.66 -13.26 3.56
N ILE A 206 -1.98 -13.06 3.71
CA ILE A 206 -2.68 -12.97 5.00
C ILE A 206 -4.00 -13.75 4.97
N SER A 207 -4.31 -14.52 6.03
CA SER A 207 -5.60 -15.21 6.15
C SER A 207 -6.71 -14.29 6.67
N ASP A 208 -8.00 -14.66 6.46
CA ASP A 208 -9.12 -13.90 7.05
C ASP A 208 -9.09 -13.95 8.58
N ALA A 209 -8.54 -15.03 9.16
CA ALA A 209 -8.30 -15.15 10.60
C ALA A 209 -7.23 -14.16 11.10
N ASP A 210 -6.14 -13.96 10.36
CA ASP A 210 -5.10 -12.97 10.70
C ASP A 210 -5.63 -11.54 10.59
N ARG A 211 -6.48 -11.28 9.58
CA ARG A 211 -7.20 -10.01 9.44
C ARG A 211 -8.06 -9.72 10.67
N ASP A 212 -8.81 -10.69 11.20
CA ASP A 212 -9.60 -10.57 12.44
C ASP A 212 -8.71 -10.39 13.69
N ALA A 213 -7.57 -11.09 13.77
CA ALA A 213 -6.64 -11.02 14.89
C ALA A 213 -6.02 -9.61 15.07
N ASN A 214 -5.74 -8.91 13.97
CA ASN A 214 -5.21 -7.54 13.99
C ASN A 214 -6.13 -6.56 14.73
N TYR A 215 -7.45 -6.68 14.55
CA TYR A 215 -8.44 -5.89 15.29
C TYR A 215 -8.42 -6.19 16.80
N ASP A 216 -8.25 -7.46 17.15
CA ASP A 216 -8.20 -7.90 18.55
C ASP A 216 -6.95 -7.40 19.28
N ALA A 217 -5.81 -7.34 18.62
CA ALA A 217 -4.57 -6.84 19.21
C ALA A 217 -4.65 -5.33 19.51
N TRP A 218 -5.20 -4.54 18.58
CA TRP A 218 -5.30 -3.08 18.72
C TRP A 218 -6.25 -2.64 19.84
N THR A 219 -7.44 -3.22 19.87
CA THR A 219 -8.43 -2.88 20.88
C THR A 219 -7.96 -3.20 22.31
N ARG A 220 -7.22 -4.32 22.50
CA ARG A 220 -6.61 -4.69 23.79
C ARG A 220 -5.60 -3.65 24.29
N THR A 221 -4.83 -3.02 23.40
CA THR A 221 -3.75 -2.09 23.77
C THR A 221 -4.25 -0.67 24.06
N ARG A 222 -5.23 -0.15 23.31
CA ARG A 222 -5.65 1.27 23.37
C ARG A 222 -6.89 1.53 24.24
N MET A 223 -7.69 0.52 24.54
CA MET A 223 -8.86 0.62 25.43
C MET A 223 -8.66 -0.16 26.73
N ARG A 224 -7.48 0.02 27.36
CA ARG A 224 -7.15 -0.62 28.64
C ARG A 224 -8.25 -0.32 29.66
N GLY A 225 -8.95 -1.38 30.10
CA GLY A 225 -10.06 -1.33 31.06
C GLY A 225 -11.45 -1.62 30.49
N TYR A 226 -11.62 -1.81 29.17
CA TYR A 226 -12.96 -1.98 28.57
C TYR A 226 -13.12 -3.14 27.56
N GLY A 227 -12.09 -3.94 27.31
CA GLY A 227 -12.15 -5.09 26.38
C GLY A 227 -12.20 -4.71 24.89
N THR A 228 -12.05 -5.68 23.99
CA THR A 228 -12.24 -5.49 22.54
C THR A 228 -13.71 -5.20 22.25
N ILE A 229 -14.03 -4.21 21.41
CA ILE A 229 -15.43 -3.89 21.08
C ILE A 229 -15.83 -4.61 19.80
N ARG A 230 -16.89 -5.42 19.88
CA ARG A 230 -17.46 -6.13 18.73
C ARG A 230 -18.97 -5.92 18.70
N HIS A 231 -19.51 -5.82 17.49
CA HIS A 231 -20.92 -5.62 17.23
C HIS A 231 -21.38 -6.59 16.14
N GLY A 232 -22.59 -7.09 16.26
CA GLY A 232 -23.18 -7.99 15.29
C GLY A 232 -24.64 -7.69 15.07
N ASP A 233 -25.10 -8.06 13.89
CA ASP A 233 -26.50 -8.04 13.50
C ASP A 233 -27.25 -9.15 14.25
N THR A 234 -27.45 -8.96 15.55
CA THR A 234 -27.91 -9.98 16.51
C THR A 234 -28.76 -9.33 17.61
N CYS A 235 -29.53 -10.13 18.33
CA CYS A 235 -30.35 -9.70 19.44
C CYS A 235 -30.43 -10.76 20.55
N ASP A 236 -30.56 -10.32 21.78
CA ASP A 236 -30.57 -11.18 22.97
C ASP A 236 -31.82 -12.08 22.99
N GLU A 237 -32.93 -11.62 22.38
CA GLU A 237 -34.17 -12.39 22.29
C GLU A 237 -34.04 -13.64 21.39
N PHE A 238 -33.04 -13.70 20.50
CA PHE A 238 -32.83 -14.83 19.60
C PHE A 238 -31.56 -15.64 19.92
N GLU A 239 -30.43 -14.95 20.09
CA GLU A 239 -29.10 -15.56 20.31
C GLU A 239 -28.53 -15.30 21.71
N GLY A 240 -29.34 -14.89 22.70
CA GLY A 240 -28.87 -14.48 24.03
C GLY A 240 -27.91 -15.47 24.73
N GLU A 241 -28.18 -16.78 24.67
CA GLU A 241 -27.28 -17.80 25.25
C GLU A 241 -25.90 -17.81 24.55
N TYR A 242 -25.88 -17.71 23.21
CA TYR A 242 -24.65 -17.65 22.43
C TYR A 242 -23.91 -16.34 22.68
N LEU A 243 -24.64 -15.23 22.84
CA LEU A 243 -24.06 -13.92 23.13
C LEU A 243 -23.40 -13.88 24.51
N GLU A 244 -24.07 -14.39 25.54
CA GLU A 244 -23.51 -14.46 26.88
C GLU A 244 -22.30 -15.41 26.93
N ALA A 245 -22.39 -16.58 26.28
CA ALA A 245 -21.25 -17.49 26.15
C ALA A 245 -20.07 -16.81 25.43
N TYR A 246 -20.32 -16.02 24.39
CA TYR A 246 -19.29 -15.28 23.68
C TYR A 246 -18.67 -14.16 24.52
N LYS A 247 -19.48 -13.36 25.21
CA LYS A 247 -19.02 -12.32 26.15
C LYS A 247 -18.11 -12.93 27.22
N ASN A 248 -18.56 -14.02 27.85
CA ASN A 248 -17.83 -14.73 28.91
C ASN A 248 -16.52 -15.33 28.41
N LYS A 249 -16.52 -15.98 27.25
CA LYS A 249 -15.31 -16.61 26.69
C LYS A 249 -14.28 -15.58 26.25
N SER A 250 -14.74 -14.57 25.50
CA SER A 250 -13.83 -13.67 24.79
C SER A 250 -13.28 -12.56 25.68
N GLY A 251 -13.98 -12.23 26.78
CA GLY A 251 -13.65 -11.06 27.62
C GLY A 251 -13.83 -9.73 26.88
N LYS A 252 -14.61 -9.72 25.80
CA LYS A 252 -14.82 -8.58 24.88
C LYS A 252 -16.12 -7.86 25.20
N LEU A 253 -16.13 -6.54 25.02
CA LEU A 253 -17.35 -5.74 25.11
C LEU A 253 -18.18 -5.95 23.84
N MET A 254 -19.36 -6.53 24.01
CA MET A 254 -20.33 -6.76 22.95
C MET A 254 -21.56 -5.88 23.16
N ILE A 255 -21.97 -5.15 22.14
CA ILE A 255 -23.22 -4.39 22.15
C ILE A 255 -24.01 -4.80 20.90
N PRO A 256 -25.13 -5.53 21.04
CA PRO A 256 -25.94 -5.94 19.90
C PRO A 256 -26.53 -4.70 19.19
N THR A 257 -26.56 -4.72 17.86
CA THR A 257 -27.19 -3.64 17.07
C THR A 257 -28.64 -3.95 16.69
N GLY A 258 -29.17 -5.10 17.13
CA GLY A 258 -30.42 -5.65 16.63
C GLY A 258 -30.21 -6.36 15.30
N LEU A 259 -31.28 -6.91 14.73
CA LEU A 259 -31.29 -7.66 13.46
C LEU A 259 -31.53 -6.76 12.23
N LEU A 260 -31.53 -5.44 12.42
CA LEU A 260 -31.65 -4.39 11.41
C LEU A 260 -32.48 -4.75 10.16
N PRO A 261 -33.73 -5.23 10.32
CA PRO A 261 -34.53 -5.67 9.19
C PRO A 261 -34.73 -4.51 8.20
N PRO A 262 -34.51 -4.73 6.89
CA PRO A 262 -34.74 -3.69 5.89
C PRO A 262 -36.19 -3.21 5.93
N GLU A 263 -36.39 -1.91 5.73
CA GLU A 263 -37.74 -1.34 5.72
C GLU A 263 -38.54 -1.84 4.53
N ILE A 264 -39.83 -2.06 4.75
CA ILE A 264 -40.76 -2.40 3.69
C ILE A 264 -40.94 -1.16 2.80
N PRO A 265 -40.60 -1.22 1.50
CA PRO A 265 -40.85 -0.10 0.61
C PRO A 265 -42.36 0.23 0.58
N ALA A 266 -42.68 1.52 0.67
CA ALA A 266 -44.07 1.96 0.58
C ALA A 266 -44.68 1.50 -0.76
N LYS A 267 -45.87 0.87 -0.71
CA LYS A 267 -46.62 0.49 -1.92
C LYS A 267 -46.70 1.69 -2.88
N GLY A 268 -46.05 1.57 -4.05
CA GLY A 268 -46.17 2.55 -5.13
C GLY A 268 -44.96 3.44 -5.42
N VAL A 269 -43.78 3.22 -4.83
CA VAL A 269 -42.56 3.91 -5.28
C VAL A 269 -42.05 3.25 -6.57
N LYS A 270 -42.54 3.70 -7.72
CA LYS A 270 -42.00 3.33 -9.04
C LYS A 270 -40.58 3.88 -9.19
N GLY A 271 -39.58 3.05 -8.89
CA GLY A 271 -38.18 3.28 -9.20
C GLY A 271 -37.77 2.48 -10.44
N GLU A 272 -37.17 3.13 -11.42
CA GLU A 272 -36.71 2.56 -12.69
C GLU A 272 -35.74 1.38 -12.51
N ILE A 273 -36.25 0.15 -12.43
CA ILE A 273 -35.68 -1.06 -13.04
C ILE A 273 -36.86 -1.85 -13.62
N SER A 274 -36.90 -1.91 -14.95
CA SER A 274 -37.96 -2.52 -15.76
C SER A 274 -38.10 -4.03 -15.48
N THR A 275 -39.26 -4.47 -14.96
CA THR A 275 -40.14 -5.57 -15.48
C THR A 275 -41.34 -5.90 -14.53
N ASP A 276 -41.91 -4.90 -13.84
CA ASP A 276 -42.65 -5.13 -12.60
C ASP A 276 -44.17 -5.44 -12.66
N ASP A 277 -44.80 -5.60 -13.83
CA ASP A 277 -46.25 -5.87 -13.82
C ASP A 277 -46.58 -7.38 -13.70
N GLY A 278 -45.70 -8.28 -14.16
CA GLY A 278 -46.00 -9.72 -14.25
C GLY A 278 -45.88 -10.51 -12.93
N ILE A 279 -44.92 -10.17 -12.05
CA ILE A 279 -44.65 -10.88 -10.79
C ILE A 279 -45.76 -10.61 -9.77
N PHE A 280 -46.10 -9.34 -9.54
CA PHE A 280 -47.15 -8.94 -8.62
C PHE A 280 -48.53 -9.34 -9.15
N GLU A 281 -48.79 -9.21 -10.45
CA GLU A 281 -50.01 -9.77 -11.03
C GLU A 281 -50.10 -11.29 -10.85
N TRP A 282 -49.00 -12.05 -10.99
CA TRP A 282 -49.03 -13.51 -10.77
C TRP A 282 -49.27 -13.86 -9.29
N LEU A 283 -48.64 -13.13 -8.36
CA LEU A 283 -48.83 -13.28 -6.91
C LEU A 283 -50.27 -12.96 -6.48
N ASP A 284 -50.87 -11.91 -7.03
CA ASP A 284 -52.28 -11.54 -6.85
C ASP A 284 -53.22 -12.57 -7.52
N LYS A 285 -52.85 -13.07 -8.71
CA LYS A 285 -53.58 -14.13 -9.46
C LYS A 285 -53.47 -15.52 -8.83
N GLN A 286 -52.67 -15.73 -7.77
CA GLN A 286 -52.75 -16.97 -6.98
C GLN A 286 -54.10 -17.15 -6.26
N LYS A 287 -54.96 -16.13 -6.26
CA LYS A 287 -56.38 -16.29 -5.92
C LYS A 287 -57.27 -16.71 -7.11
N THR A 288 -56.88 -16.47 -8.36
CA THR A 288 -57.62 -16.86 -9.59
C THR A 288 -56.71 -16.81 -10.84
N ARG A 289 -56.35 -17.99 -11.40
CA ARG A 289 -55.63 -18.26 -12.68
C ARG A 289 -56.10 -17.39 -13.87
N LYS A 290 -55.36 -17.06 -14.96
CA LYS A 290 -54.01 -17.30 -15.59
C LYS A 290 -53.73 -16.06 -16.51
N PRO A 291 -52.49 -15.60 -16.79
CA PRO A 291 -51.93 -15.76 -18.15
C PRO A 291 -50.38 -15.77 -18.30
N ASN A 292 -49.97 -16.04 -19.55
CA ASN A 292 -48.64 -16.26 -20.14
C ASN A 292 -47.69 -15.05 -20.19
N TRP A 293 -46.39 -15.31 -20.01
CA TRP A 293 -45.30 -14.69 -20.77
C TRP A 293 -43.99 -15.46 -20.52
N ALA A 294 -43.20 -15.69 -21.57
CA ALA A 294 -41.87 -16.29 -21.53
C ALA A 294 -40.96 -15.44 -22.43
N ASN A 295 -39.75 -15.12 -21.93
CA ASN A 295 -38.51 -14.71 -22.63
C ASN A 295 -37.51 -14.34 -21.53
N SER A 296 -36.18 -14.53 -21.60
CA SER A 296 -35.30 -15.18 -22.56
C SER A 296 -33.94 -15.30 -21.84
N GLU A 297 -33.67 -16.45 -21.22
CA GLU A 297 -32.34 -16.88 -20.69
C GLU A 297 -32.41 -18.40 -20.41
N ALA A 298 -32.92 -19.13 -21.41
CA ALA A 298 -33.37 -20.52 -21.28
C ALA A 298 -32.25 -21.58 -21.28
N ASP A 299 -30.97 -21.16 -21.32
CA ASP A 299 -29.86 -22.10 -21.55
C ASP A 299 -29.35 -22.81 -20.27
N ALA A 300 -29.78 -22.36 -19.08
CA ALA A 300 -29.37 -22.98 -17.79
C ALA A 300 -30.42 -23.92 -17.17
N LEU A 301 -31.67 -23.90 -17.64
CA LEU A 301 -32.76 -24.71 -17.11
C LEU A 301 -33.05 -25.93 -17.99
N PRO A 302 -33.52 -27.06 -17.44
CA PRO A 302 -33.87 -28.22 -18.26
C PRO A 302 -34.88 -27.83 -19.33
N LEU A 303 -34.66 -28.26 -20.58
CA LEU A 303 -35.51 -27.92 -21.73
C LEU A 303 -37.01 -28.10 -21.39
N GLY A 304 -37.81 -27.06 -21.68
CA GLY A 304 -39.25 -27.01 -21.41
C GLY A 304 -39.65 -26.94 -19.93
N PHE A 305 -38.72 -26.68 -18.99
CA PHE A 305 -39.03 -26.57 -17.56
C PHE A 305 -40.02 -25.44 -17.26
N VAL A 306 -39.75 -24.23 -17.79
CA VAL A 306 -40.61 -23.05 -17.58
C VAL A 306 -42.05 -23.34 -18.04
N ASP A 307 -42.21 -23.94 -19.22
CA ASP A 307 -43.54 -24.31 -19.74
C ASP A 307 -44.25 -25.32 -18.83
N ARG A 308 -43.53 -26.37 -18.37
CA ARG A 308 -44.09 -27.40 -17.48
C ARG A 308 -44.57 -26.85 -16.14
N VAL A 309 -43.92 -25.80 -15.63
CA VAL A 309 -44.24 -25.22 -14.31
C VAL A 309 -45.05 -23.93 -14.39
N SER A 310 -45.29 -23.38 -15.58
CA SER A 310 -45.98 -22.09 -15.80
C SER A 310 -47.33 -21.94 -15.10
N GLU A 311 -48.07 -23.04 -14.88
CA GLU A 311 -49.34 -23.00 -14.15
C GLU A 311 -49.22 -23.08 -12.62
N LYS A 312 -48.02 -23.34 -12.10
CA LYS A 312 -47.72 -23.63 -10.69
C LYS A 312 -46.59 -22.77 -10.10
N GLY A 313 -45.81 -22.09 -10.93
CA GLY A 313 -44.68 -21.29 -10.51
C GLY A 313 -44.25 -20.31 -11.59
N LEU A 314 -43.58 -19.25 -11.15
CA LEU A 314 -42.96 -18.25 -12.01
C LEU A 314 -41.44 -18.42 -11.92
N VAL A 315 -40.76 -18.32 -13.06
CA VAL A 315 -39.29 -18.37 -13.13
C VAL A 315 -38.78 -17.01 -13.57
N CYS A 316 -38.03 -16.35 -12.69
CA CYS A 316 -37.34 -15.10 -12.97
C CYS A 316 -35.84 -15.37 -12.96
N THR A 317 -35.15 -15.10 -14.07
CA THR A 317 -33.68 -15.28 -14.17
C THR A 317 -32.90 -14.00 -13.84
N GLY A 318 -33.58 -12.84 -13.82
CA GLY A 318 -33.01 -11.55 -13.44
C GLY A 318 -33.22 -11.20 -11.95
N TRP A 319 -32.78 -9.99 -11.58
CA TRP A 319 -32.98 -9.44 -10.23
C TRP A 319 -34.48 -9.24 -9.96
N VAL A 320 -34.95 -9.65 -8.78
CA VAL A 320 -36.35 -9.52 -8.37
C VAL A 320 -36.47 -8.72 -7.08
N PRO A 321 -37.58 -7.97 -6.88
CA PRO A 321 -37.84 -7.22 -5.66
C PRO A 321 -38.13 -8.17 -4.48
N GLN A 322 -37.07 -8.77 -3.93
CA GLN A 322 -37.15 -9.85 -2.95
C GLN A 322 -37.97 -9.46 -1.71
N MET A 323 -37.79 -8.25 -1.20
CA MET A 323 -38.48 -7.77 0.00
C MET A 323 -39.99 -7.63 -0.22
N GLU A 324 -40.40 -7.15 -1.39
CA GLU A 324 -41.78 -7.01 -1.79
C GLU A 324 -42.44 -8.38 -2.04
N ILE A 325 -41.68 -9.32 -2.59
CA ILE A 325 -42.11 -10.72 -2.74
C ILE A 325 -42.31 -11.37 -1.36
N LEU A 326 -41.33 -11.23 -0.46
CA LEU A 326 -41.43 -11.75 0.90
C LEU A 326 -42.53 -11.07 1.71
N ALA A 327 -42.84 -9.79 1.45
CA ALA A 327 -43.98 -9.13 2.11
C ALA A 327 -45.34 -9.61 1.59
N HIS A 328 -45.38 -10.33 0.46
CA HIS A 328 -46.64 -10.73 -0.16
C HIS A 328 -47.32 -11.86 0.64
N PRO A 329 -48.61 -11.74 1.04
CA PRO A 329 -49.29 -12.72 1.89
C PRO A 329 -49.38 -14.15 1.34
N SER A 330 -49.21 -14.33 0.02
CA SER A 330 -49.19 -15.65 -0.62
C SER A 330 -47.87 -16.40 -0.44
N VAL A 331 -46.80 -15.72 -0.03
CA VAL A 331 -45.52 -16.37 0.28
C VAL A 331 -45.60 -16.84 1.73
N GLY A 332 -45.40 -18.14 1.95
CA GLY A 332 -45.46 -18.76 3.29
C GLY A 332 -44.13 -19.38 3.74
N GLY A 333 -43.16 -19.46 2.84
CA GLY A 333 -41.84 -20.05 3.08
C GLY A 333 -40.89 -19.82 1.91
N SER A 334 -39.60 -19.98 2.18
CA SER A 334 -38.53 -19.65 1.25
C SER A 334 -37.43 -20.71 1.25
N LEU A 335 -36.84 -20.98 0.08
CA LEU A 335 -35.66 -21.83 -0.07
C LEU A 335 -34.43 -20.96 -0.35
N PHE A 336 -33.48 -20.90 0.59
CA PHE A 336 -32.26 -20.10 0.43
C PHE A 336 -31.01 -20.86 0.86
N HIS A 337 -29.85 -20.29 0.53
CA HIS A 337 -28.56 -20.82 0.95
C HIS A 337 -28.21 -20.54 2.42
N SER A 338 -29.13 -20.04 3.25
CA SER A 338 -28.88 -19.76 4.68
C SER A 338 -27.90 -18.61 4.97
N GLY A 339 -27.85 -17.58 4.11
CA GLY A 339 -27.14 -16.34 4.43
C GLY A 339 -27.88 -15.55 5.50
N TRP A 340 -27.17 -14.94 6.45
CA TRP A 340 -27.76 -14.29 7.62
C TRP A 340 -28.76 -13.18 7.27
N GLY A 341 -28.43 -12.30 6.31
CA GLY A 341 -29.35 -11.28 5.82
C GLY A 341 -30.65 -11.87 5.24
N SER A 342 -30.57 -12.92 4.44
CA SER A 342 -31.78 -13.60 3.89
C SER A 342 -32.63 -14.24 4.99
N ILE A 343 -32.00 -14.72 6.07
CA ILE A 343 -32.70 -15.26 7.25
C ILE A 343 -33.48 -14.14 7.94
N ILE A 344 -32.83 -13.00 8.20
CA ILE A 344 -33.47 -11.82 8.79
C ILE A 344 -34.65 -11.39 7.93
N GLU A 345 -34.41 -11.22 6.63
CA GLU A 345 -35.41 -10.76 5.66
C GLU A 345 -36.62 -11.69 5.58
N THR A 346 -36.42 -12.99 5.76
CA THR A 346 -37.47 -14.00 5.67
C THR A 346 -38.25 -14.12 6.99
N LEU A 347 -37.53 -14.15 8.12
CA LEU A 347 -38.13 -14.34 9.44
C LEU A 347 -38.91 -13.11 9.90
N GLN A 348 -38.59 -11.91 9.44
CA GLN A 348 -39.40 -10.71 9.75
C GLN A 348 -40.86 -10.85 9.27
N PHE A 349 -41.09 -11.63 8.21
CA PHE A 349 -42.43 -11.92 7.67
C PHE A 349 -43.02 -13.24 8.21
N GLY A 350 -42.26 -13.95 9.04
CA GLY A 350 -42.71 -15.19 9.68
C GLY A 350 -42.75 -16.40 8.77
N HIS A 351 -41.95 -16.39 7.72
CA HIS A 351 -41.87 -17.46 6.73
C HIS A 351 -40.98 -18.61 7.20
N VAL A 352 -41.43 -19.85 6.99
CA VAL A 352 -40.59 -21.02 7.26
C VAL A 352 -39.46 -21.12 6.24
N LEU A 353 -38.28 -21.52 6.68
CA LEU A 353 -37.12 -21.66 5.79
C LEU A 353 -36.87 -23.11 5.41
N VAL A 354 -36.61 -23.33 4.13
CA VAL A 354 -35.84 -24.48 3.67
C VAL A 354 -34.44 -23.97 3.36
N VAL A 355 -33.42 -24.65 3.89
CA VAL A 355 -32.04 -24.18 3.77
C VAL A 355 -31.18 -25.17 3.00
N LEU A 356 -30.36 -24.64 2.10
CA LEU A 356 -29.40 -25.41 1.30
C LEU A 356 -28.03 -24.71 1.37
N PRO A 357 -27.29 -24.87 2.48
CA PRO A 357 -26.05 -24.13 2.71
C PRO A 357 -24.92 -24.62 1.80
N PHE A 358 -24.07 -23.73 1.31
CA PHE A 358 -22.98 -24.06 0.39
C PHE A 358 -21.59 -23.69 0.91
N ILE A 359 -21.43 -22.51 1.51
CA ILE A 359 -20.12 -21.94 1.85
C ILE A 359 -20.14 -21.21 3.21
N LEU A 360 -18.95 -21.03 3.79
CA LEU A 360 -18.67 -20.15 4.94
C LEU A 360 -19.59 -20.41 6.14
N ASP A 361 -20.32 -19.41 6.61
CA ASP A 361 -21.20 -19.41 7.79
C ASP A 361 -22.55 -20.08 7.56
N GLN A 362 -22.94 -20.28 6.30
CA GLN A 362 -24.25 -20.79 5.92
C GLN A 362 -24.61 -22.13 6.58
N PRO A 363 -23.69 -23.13 6.68
CA PRO A 363 -23.98 -24.36 7.38
C PRO A 363 -24.36 -24.10 8.83
N LEU A 364 -23.60 -23.27 9.56
CA LEU A 364 -23.83 -22.98 10.98
C LEU A 364 -25.16 -22.27 11.19
N ASN A 365 -25.49 -21.28 10.35
CA ASN A 365 -26.79 -20.62 10.37
C ASN A 365 -27.94 -21.63 10.16
N ALA A 366 -27.75 -22.62 9.28
CA ALA A 366 -28.74 -23.67 9.08
C ALA A 366 -28.94 -24.53 10.34
N ARG A 367 -27.86 -24.92 11.03
CA ARG A 367 -27.96 -25.71 12.29
C ARG A 367 -28.63 -24.89 13.40
N LEU A 368 -28.29 -23.60 13.48
CA LEU A 368 -28.94 -22.69 14.41
C LEU A 368 -30.45 -22.62 14.17
N LEU A 369 -30.88 -22.50 12.91
CA LEU A 369 -32.30 -22.46 12.57
C LEU A 369 -33.02 -23.80 12.77
N GLU A 370 -32.36 -24.93 12.50
CA GLU A 370 -32.90 -26.27 12.80
C GLU A 370 -33.05 -26.48 14.31
N GLU A 371 -32.06 -26.08 15.11
CA GLU A 371 -32.09 -26.11 16.57
C GLU A 371 -33.24 -25.28 17.14
N LYS A 372 -33.48 -24.09 16.56
CA LYS A 372 -34.63 -23.22 16.90
C LYS A 372 -35.95 -23.71 16.29
N GLY A 373 -35.92 -24.76 15.47
CA GLY A 373 -37.09 -25.34 14.82
C GLY A 373 -37.81 -24.35 13.90
N MET A 374 -37.05 -23.57 13.13
CA MET A 374 -37.57 -22.57 12.18
C MET A 374 -37.21 -22.89 10.72
N ALA A 375 -36.28 -23.83 10.52
CA ALA A 375 -35.86 -24.28 9.20
C ALA A 375 -35.74 -25.80 9.11
N VAL A 376 -35.61 -26.29 7.88
CA VAL A 376 -35.22 -27.66 7.56
C VAL A 376 -34.12 -27.63 6.52
N GLU A 377 -33.00 -28.29 6.79
CA GLU A 377 -31.93 -28.42 5.80
C GLU A 377 -32.28 -29.48 4.76
N VAL A 378 -32.00 -29.18 3.49
CA VAL A 378 -32.06 -30.17 2.43
C VAL A 378 -30.97 -31.23 2.67
N LYS A 379 -31.39 -32.49 2.74
CA LYS A 379 -30.47 -33.61 2.99
C LYS A 379 -29.42 -33.71 1.90
N ARG A 380 -28.16 -33.86 2.31
CA ARG A 380 -27.00 -34.11 1.43
C ARG A 380 -26.45 -35.53 1.62
N ARG A 381 -25.82 -36.05 0.57
CA ARG A 381 -25.03 -37.27 0.58
C ARG A 381 -23.62 -37.00 1.13
N GLY A 382 -22.84 -38.05 1.40
CA GLY A 382 -21.48 -37.91 1.97
C GLY A 382 -20.51 -37.08 1.11
N ASP A 383 -20.74 -37.03 -0.21
CA ASP A 383 -19.99 -36.20 -1.16
C ASP A 383 -20.50 -34.74 -1.24
N GLY A 384 -21.52 -34.38 -0.45
CA GLY A 384 -22.18 -33.08 -0.45
C GLY A 384 -23.25 -32.88 -1.53
N SER A 385 -23.47 -33.86 -2.41
CA SER A 385 -24.53 -33.79 -3.44
C SER A 385 -25.94 -33.92 -2.84
N PHE A 386 -26.94 -33.40 -3.55
CA PHE A 386 -28.37 -33.49 -3.20
C PHE A 386 -29.18 -33.86 -4.45
N SER A 387 -30.37 -34.40 -4.27
CA SER A 387 -31.26 -34.76 -5.38
C SER A 387 -32.52 -33.89 -5.45
N ARG A 388 -33.19 -33.92 -6.61
CA ARG A 388 -34.52 -33.31 -6.78
C ARG A 388 -35.55 -33.85 -5.78
N ASP A 389 -35.41 -35.11 -5.39
CA ASP A 389 -36.33 -35.76 -4.47
C ASP A 389 -36.12 -35.27 -3.04
N ASP A 390 -34.86 -35.01 -2.66
CA ASP A 390 -34.51 -34.40 -1.36
C ASP A 390 -35.10 -32.99 -1.25
N ILE A 391 -34.92 -32.14 -2.27
CA ILE A 391 -35.51 -30.80 -2.32
C ILE A 391 -37.04 -30.87 -2.20
N ALA A 392 -37.67 -31.70 -3.03
CA ALA A 392 -39.13 -31.80 -3.05
C ALA A 392 -39.70 -32.34 -1.72
N LYS A 393 -39.01 -33.29 -1.08
CA LYS A 393 -39.38 -33.83 0.22
C LYS A 393 -39.27 -32.75 1.30
N THR A 394 -38.15 -32.02 1.36
CA THR A 394 -37.95 -30.98 2.38
C THR A 394 -38.94 -29.83 2.21
N LEU A 395 -39.22 -29.41 0.97
CA LEU A 395 -40.25 -28.40 0.70
C LEU A 395 -41.64 -28.84 1.15
N ARG A 396 -42.05 -30.09 0.86
CA ARG A 396 -43.34 -30.63 1.32
C ARG A 396 -43.40 -30.69 2.84
N HIS A 397 -42.31 -31.13 3.48
CA HIS A 397 -42.24 -31.18 4.93
C HIS A 397 -42.44 -29.80 5.57
N ALA A 398 -41.71 -28.78 5.11
CA ALA A 398 -41.81 -27.43 5.65
C ALA A 398 -43.16 -26.75 5.33
N MET A 399 -43.70 -26.94 4.13
CA MET A 399 -44.83 -26.14 3.61
C MET A 399 -46.19 -26.83 3.64
N VAL A 400 -46.25 -28.16 3.60
CA VAL A 400 -47.50 -28.90 3.33
C VAL A 400 -47.84 -29.87 4.45
N GLU A 401 -46.86 -30.62 4.94
CA GLU A 401 -47.07 -31.64 5.97
C GLU A 401 -47.47 -31.02 7.31
N GLU A 402 -48.20 -31.80 8.12
CA GLU A 402 -48.68 -31.39 9.44
C GLU A 402 -47.51 -31.21 10.41
N GLU A 403 -46.50 -32.07 10.32
CA GLU A 403 -45.27 -32.00 11.09
C GLU A 403 -44.51 -30.67 10.86
N GLY A 404 -44.65 -30.08 9.67
CA GLY A 404 -44.10 -28.76 9.34
C GLY A 404 -44.80 -27.59 10.00
N GLU A 405 -45.99 -27.78 10.59
CA GLU A 405 -46.75 -26.69 11.22
C GLU A 405 -46.01 -26.10 12.42
N ARG A 406 -45.25 -26.93 13.14
CA ARG A 406 -44.40 -26.45 14.23
C ARG A 406 -43.36 -25.45 13.73
N LEU A 407 -42.75 -25.73 12.57
CA LEU A 407 -41.74 -24.86 11.95
C LEU A 407 -42.35 -23.54 11.50
N ARG A 408 -43.49 -23.60 10.79
CA ARG A 408 -44.25 -22.40 10.36
C ARG A 408 -44.70 -21.57 11.56
N SER A 409 -45.19 -22.21 12.61
CA SER A 409 -45.57 -21.53 13.85
C SER A 409 -44.40 -20.86 14.54
N ASN A 410 -43.23 -21.49 14.56
CA ASN A 410 -42.03 -20.92 15.16
C ASN A 410 -41.52 -19.72 14.35
N ALA A 411 -41.52 -19.82 13.02
CA ALA A 411 -41.20 -18.69 12.15
C ALA A 411 -42.14 -17.50 12.36
N ARG A 412 -43.47 -17.72 12.42
CA ARG A 412 -44.44 -16.66 12.75
C ARG A 412 -44.21 -16.03 14.12
N LYS A 413 -43.74 -16.78 15.11
CA LYS A 413 -43.33 -16.24 16.41
C LYS A 413 -42.04 -15.43 16.29
N ALA A 414 -41.07 -15.91 15.52
CA ALA A 414 -39.82 -15.18 15.28
C ALA A 414 -40.07 -13.80 14.66
N ALA A 415 -41.08 -13.66 13.80
CA ALA A 415 -41.48 -12.37 13.23
C ALA A 415 -41.76 -11.28 14.26
N THR A 416 -42.21 -11.62 15.48
CA THR A 416 -42.45 -10.61 16.53
C THR A 416 -41.16 -10.04 17.11
N VAL A 417 -40.02 -10.67 16.84
CA VAL A 417 -38.69 -10.18 17.19
C VAL A 417 -38.04 -9.60 15.94
N PHE A 418 -37.90 -10.41 14.89
CA PHE A 418 -37.22 -10.06 13.65
C PHE A 418 -37.85 -8.88 12.90
N GLY A 419 -39.18 -8.71 13.00
CA GLY A 419 -39.91 -7.59 12.40
C GLY A 419 -40.17 -6.43 13.37
N ASP A 420 -39.67 -6.47 14.61
CA ASP A 420 -39.90 -5.40 15.58
C ASP A 420 -38.91 -4.25 15.37
N HIS A 421 -39.24 -3.39 14.42
CA HIS A 421 -38.46 -2.18 14.14
C HIS A 421 -38.33 -1.25 15.35
N LYS A 422 -39.29 -1.25 16.30
CA LYS A 422 -39.21 -0.41 17.50
C LYS A 422 -38.20 -0.96 18.49
N LEU A 423 -38.16 -2.28 18.68
CA LEU A 423 -37.14 -2.96 19.46
C LEU A 423 -35.75 -2.66 18.87
N HIS A 424 -35.54 -2.91 17.58
CA HIS A 424 -34.25 -2.72 16.95
C HIS A 424 -33.80 -1.25 16.93
N GLN A 425 -34.68 -0.32 16.54
CA GLN A 425 -34.31 1.10 16.47
C GLN A 425 -34.20 1.75 17.86
N GLY A 426 -35.14 1.47 18.76
CA GLY A 426 -35.25 2.15 20.05
C GLY A 426 -34.33 1.57 21.12
N HIS A 427 -34.31 0.24 21.24
CA HIS A 427 -33.50 -0.44 22.26
C HIS A 427 -32.06 -0.61 21.78
N TYR A 428 -31.85 -1.37 20.71
CA TYR A 428 -30.51 -1.77 20.29
C TYR A 428 -29.70 -0.62 19.69
N ILE A 429 -30.24 0.07 18.68
CA ILE A 429 -29.58 1.23 18.08
C ILE A 429 -29.50 2.40 19.07
N GLY A 430 -30.52 2.59 19.92
CA GLY A 430 -30.47 3.57 21.01
C GLY A 430 -29.30 3.34 21.97
N GLN A 431 -29.10 2.10 22.44
CA GLN A 431 -27.96 1.72 23.26
C GLN A 431 -26.63 1.94 22.55
N PHE A 432 -26.55 1.54 21.27
CA PHE A 432 -25.33 1.70 20.48
C PHE A 432 -24.96 3.18 20.28
N VAL A 433 -25.92 4.03 19.93
CA VAL A 433 -25.70 5.48 19.77
C VAL A 433 -25.31 6.13 21.09
N ASN A 434 -25.96 5.76 22.20
CA ASN A 434 -25.60 6.25 23.53
C ASN A 434 -24.18 5.85 23.91
N PHE A 435 -23.78 4.61 23.58
CA PHE A 435 -22.42 4.14 23.77
C PHE A 435 -21.41 5.02 23.02
N LEU A 436 -21.62 5.22 21.70
CA LEU A 436 -20.73 6.04 20.89
C LEU A 436 -20.62 7.47 21.44
N LYS A 437 -21.75 8.11 21.77
CA LYS A 437 -21.81 9.47 22.32
C LYS A 437 -21.08 9.60 23.66
N ASN A 438 -21.33 8.69 24.61
CA ASN A 438 -20.73 8.71 25.95
C ASN A 438 -19.20 8.53 25.91
N LYS A 439 -18.70 7.76 24.94
CA LYS A 439 -17.26 7.55 24.76
C LYS A 439 -16.60 8.72 24.04
N THR A 440 -17.30 9.39 23.14
CA THR A 440 -16.83 10.64 22.53
C THR A 440 -16.74 11.80 23.54
N THR A 441 -17.69 11.94 24.48
CA THR A 441 -17.67 13.00 25.52
C THR A 441 -16.59 12.82 26.58
N LYS A 442 -16.26 11.58 27.00
CA LYS A 442 -15.11 11.33 27.89
C LYS A 442 -13.76 11.71 27.27
N ARG A 443 -13.65 11.72 25.94
CA ARG A 443 -12.44 12.15 25.22
C ARG A 443 -12.23 13.67 25.32
N SER A 444 -13.28 14.48 25.38
CA SER A 444 -13.13 15.96 25.42
C SER A 444 -12.41 16.50 26.66
N SER A 445 -12.35 15.77 27.77
CA SER A 445 -11.59 16.13 28.97
C SER A 445 -10.12 15.66 28.97
N GLU A 446 -9.71 14.84 28.01
CA GLU A 446 -8.33 14.35 27.83
C GLU A 446 -7.75 14.74 26.45
N LYS A 447 -8.39 15.69 25.75
CA LYS A 447 -7.87 16.21 24.49
C LYS A 447 -6.61 17.07 24.76
N LYS A 448 -5.42 16.49 24.53
CA LYS A 448 -4.43 17.25 23.75
C LYS A 448 -5.09 17.57 22.42
N PRO A 449 -5.22 18.84 22.03
CA PRO A 449 -5.83 19.18 20.77
C PRO A 449 -5.04 18.52 19.62
N PRO A 450 -5.70 18.07 18.54
CA PRO A 450 -5.01 17.96 17.28
C PRO A 450 -4.52 19.37 16.96
N ILE A 451 -3.23 19.48 16.64
CA ILE A 451 -2.66 20.70 16.08
C ILE A 451 -3.55 21.04 14.88
N MET A 452 -4.27 22.17 14.92
CA MET A 452 -4.82 22.75 13.69
C MET A 452 -3.63 22.82 12.73
N ALA A 453 -3.72 22.19 11.56
CA ALA A 453 -2.59 22.02 10.64
C ALA A 453 -1.79 23.33 10.56
N LYS A 454 -0.69 23.36 11.30
CA LYS A 454 0.31 24.38 11.16
C LYS A 454 1.01 24.01 9.86
N ASP A 455 1.10 24.95 8.93
CA ASP A 455 1.87 24.76 7.70
C ASP A 455 3.27 24.28 8.10
N LEU A 456 3.59 23.03 7.78
CA LEU A 456 4.85 22.40 8.18
C LEU A 456 5.97 23.06 7.38
N ARG A 457 6.95 23.66 8.07
CA ARG A 457 8.09 24.32 7.43
C ARG A 457 9.37 23.52 7.65
N VAL A 458 10.01 23.14 6.55
CA VAL A 458 11.22 22.32 6.55
C VAL A 458 12.35 23.10 5.87
N VAL A 459 13.54 23.08 6.47
CA VAL A 459 14.78 23.50 5.80
C VAL A 459 15.50 22.30 5.25
N MET A 460 15.93 22.37 3.99
CA MET A 460 16.74 21.35 3.31
C MET A 460 18.17 21.84 3.17
N LEU A 461 19.13 21.02 3.60
CA LEU A 461 20.55 21.36 3.59
C LEU A 461 21.40 20.22 2.96
N PRO A 462 21.43 20.13 1.60
CA PRO A 462 22.23 19.14 0.88
C PRO A 462 23.73 19.46 0.88
N TRP A 463 24.57 18.43 0.77
CA TRP A 463 25.99 18.60 0.42
C TRP A 463 26.16 19.15 -1.01
N SER A 464 27.18 19.98 -1.25
CA SER A 464 27.50 20.60 -2.55
C SER A 464 28.03 19.62 -3.62
N SER A 465 27.26 18.58 -3.92
CA SER A 465 27.44 17.65 -5.04
C SER A 465 26.11 17.38 -5.70
N PHE A 466 26.06 17.24 -7.02
CA PHE A 466 24.78 16.99 -7.72
C PHE A 466 24.20 15.60 -7.40
N GLY A 467 25.03 14.66 -6.97
CA GLY A 467 24.58 13.38 -6.40
C GLY A 467 23.79 13.52 -5.09
N HIS A 468 23.87 14.69 -4.42
CA HIS A 468 23.17 14.99 -3.17
C HIS A 468 22.10 16.09 -3.38
N ILE A 469 22.45 17.17 -4.09
CA ILE A 469 21.55 18.29 -4.40
C ILE A 469 20.28 17.81 -5.12
N ILE A 470 20.41 16.97 -6.15
CA ILE A 470 19.26 16.51 -6.94
C ILE A 470 18.30 15.64 -6.12
N PRO A 471 18.75 14.62 -5.35
CA PRO A 471 17.87 13.89 -4.45
C PRO A 471 17.16 14.77 -3.42
N TYR A 472 17.85 15.73 -2.80
CA TYR A 472 17.23 16.66 -1.86
C TYR A 472 16.21 17.55 -2.54
N PHE A 473 16.48 17.97 -3.78
CA PHE A 473 15.54 18.75 -4.57
C PHE A 473 14.30 17.91 -4.94
N GLN A 474 14.48 16.65 -5.35
CA GLN A 474 13.38 15.72 -5.61
C GLN A 474 12.53 15.48 -4.35
N LEU A 475 13.16 15.30 -3.19
CA LEU A 475 12.45 15.21 -1.91
C LEU A 475 11.68 16.50 -1.60
N SER A 476 12.28 17.67 -1.87
CA SER A 476 11.64 18.97 -1.67
C SER A 476 10.38 19.12 -2.53
N VAL A 477 10.44 18.70 -3.79
CA VAL A 477 9.27 18.66 -4.69
C VAL A 477 8.20 17.70 -4.16
N ALA A 478 8.59 16.52 -3.71
CA ALA A 478 7.64 15.54 -3.17
C ALA A 478 6.96 16.01 -1.88
N LEU A 479 7.70 16.68 -0.99
CA LEU A 479 7.15 17.32 0.21
C LEU A 479 6.23 18.51 -0.14
N ALA A 480 6.59 19.32 -1.12
CA ALA A 480 5.76 20.42 -1.60
C ALA A 480 4.44 19.93 -2.20
N LYS A 481 4.44 18.82 -2.96
CA LYS A 481 3.22 18.14 -3.42
C LYS A 481 2.33 17.70 -2.26
N ALA A 482 2.92 17.37 -1.11
CA ALA A 482 2.23 17.07 0.15
C ALA A 482 1.91 18.32 1.01
N LYS A 483 2.00 19.53 0.42
CA LYS A 483 1.71 20.83 1.06
C LYS A 483 2.63 21.17 2.24
N VAL A 484 3.88 20.69 2.21
CA VAL A 484 4.94 21.11 3.15
C VAL A 484 5.69 22.28 2.55
N HIS A 485 5.91 23.33 3.34
CA HIS A 485 6.73 24.47 2.91
C HIS A 485 8.22 24.13 3.10
N VAL A 486 8.98 24.19 2.02
CA VAL A 486 10.39 23.82 1.97
C VAL A 486 11.24 25.05 1.66
N SER A 487 12.20 25.33 2.53
CA SER A 487 13.30 26.26 2.27
C SER A 487 14.52 25.45 1.83
N PHE A 488 14.84 25.46 0.55
CA PHE A 488 15.97 24.74 -0.03
C PHE A 488 17.22 25.61 -0.03
N ILE A 489 18.16 25.33 0.86
CA ILE A 489 19.39 26.12 0.99
C ILE A 489 20.45 25.57 0.03
N SER A 490 20.97 26.43 -0.83
CA SER A 490 22.15 26.14 -1.63
C SER A 490 22.82 27.43 -2.11
N THR A 491 23.90 27.31 -2.85
CA THR A 491 24.64 28.46 -3.39
C THR A 491 24.01 28.94 -4.71
N PRO A 492 24.19 30.22 -5.10
CA PRO A 492 23.54 30.77 -6.28
C PRO A 492 23.78 29.99 -7.58
N LYS A 493 25.01 29.52 -7.86
CA LYS A 493 25.28 28.78 -9.11
C LYS A 493 24.69 27.38 -9.08
N ASN A 494 24.63 26.76 -7.92
CA ASN A 494 23.99 25.46 -7.77
C ASN A 494 22.47 25.57 -7.96
N ILE A 495 21.84 26.62 -7.43
CA ILE A 495 20.41 26.92 -7.64
C ILE A 495 20.11 27.13 -9.13
N GLN A 496 20.97 27.85 -9.86
CA GLN A 496 20.79 28.08 -11.30
C GLN A 496 20.81 26.79 -12.15
N LYS A 497 21.48 25.74 -11.66
CA LYS A 497 21.58 24.43 -12.31
C LYS A 497 20.42 23.50 -11.94
N LEU A 498 19.51 23.88 -11.04
CA LEU A 498 18.36 23.05 -10.64
C LEU A 498 17.28 22.99 -11.73
N PRO A 499 16.56 21.86 -11.86
CA PRO A 499 15.38 21.79 -12.71
C PRO A 499 14.30 22.80 -12.29
N LYS A 500 13.51 23.26 -13.24
CA LYS A 500 12.32 24.09 -12.95
C LYS A 500 11.19 23.21 -12.42
N PHE A 501 10.42 23.71 -11.46
CA PHE A 501 9.20 23.08 -10.94
C PHE A 501 7.96 23.88 -11.36
N SER A 502 6.78 23.23 -11.32
CA SER A 502 5.52 23.82 -11.74
C SER A 502 5.15 25.05 -10.89
N THR A 503 4.36 25.96 -11.47
CA THR A 503 3.89 27.19 -10.81
C THR A 503 3.14 26.90 -9.52
N ASP A 504 2.40 25.79 -9.47
CA ASP A 504 1.59 25.38 -8.31
C ASP A 504 2.45 25.02 -7.09
N LEU A 505 3.73 24.70 -7.29
CA LEU A 505 4.67 24.39 -6.21
C LEU A 505 5.49 25.60 -5.76
N GLN A 506 5.42 26.74 -6.47
CA GLN A 506 6.21 27.94 -6.14
C GLN A 506 5.87 28.55 -4.78
N SER A 507 4.63 28.41 -4.32
CA SER A 507 4.25 28.86 -2.96
C SER A 507 4.78 27.95 -1.85
N PHE A 508 5.23 26.74 -2.18
CA PHE A 508 5.69 25.73 -1.23
C PHE A 508 7.20 25.54 -1.24
N ILE A 509 7.91 25.90 -2.30
CA ILE A 509 9.37 25.77 -2.39
C ILE A 509 10.02 27.15 -2.49
N HIS A 510 10.75 27.53 -1.46
CA HIS A 510 11.59 28.72 -1.44
C HIS A 510 13.05 28.32 -1.62
N LEU A 511 13.64 28.67 -2.77
CA LEU A 511 15.07 28.49 -3.01
C LEU A 511 15.83 29.60 -2.30
N VAL A 512 16.72 29.25 -1.38
CA VAL A 512 17.44 30.18 -0.50
C VAL A 512 18.90 30.27 -0.96
N PRO A 513 19.28 31.33 -1.72
CA PRO A 513 20.65 31.52 -2.16
C PRO A 513 21.52 32.05 -1.02
N ILE A 514 22.45 31.22 -0.54
CA ILE A 514 23.50 31.66 0.39
C ILE A 514 24.78 31.88 -0.41
N PRO A 515 25.33 33.10 -0.48
CA PRO A 515 26.57 33.37 -1.19
C PRO A 515 27.70 32.47 -0.71
N PHE A 516 28.46 31.90 -1.65
CA PHE A 516 29.63 31.11 -1.34
C PHE A 516 30.70 31.99 -0.66
N PRO A 517 31.45 31.49 0.35
CA PRO A 517 32.35 32.33 1.12
C PRO A 517 33.49 32.87 0.24
N PRO A 518 34.03 34.06 0.55
CA PRO A 518 35.26 34.53 -0.09
C PRO A 518 36.42 33.62 0.33
N LEU A 519 37.21 33.17 -0.65
CA LEU A 519 38.35 32.25 -0.46
C LEU A 519 39.62 32.85 -1.08
N ASP A 520 40.77 32.44 -0.56
CA ASP A 520 42.06 32.85 -1.10
C ASP A 520 42.24 32.40 -2.56
N PRO A 521 42.90 33.20 -3.42
CA PRO A 521 43.19 32.82 -4.80
C PRO A 521 43.88 31.46 -4.88
N GLY A 522 43.34 30.56 -5.71
CA GLY A 522 43.88 29.22 -5.92
C GLY A 522 43.42 28.15 -4.92
N PHE A 523 42.70 28.52 -3.85
CA PHE A 523 42.16 27.55 -2.88
C PHE A 523 41.15 26.61 -3.55
N LEU A 524 40.23 27.15 -4.33
CA LEU A 524 39.36 26.44 -5.27
C LEU A 524 39.46 27.07 -6.68
N PRO A 525 39.12 26.34 -7.76
CA PRO A 525 38.96 26.95 -9.07
C PRO A 525 37.96 28.12 -9.03
N GLU A 526 38.21 29.15 -9.84
CA GLU A 526 37.37 30.34 -9.85
C GLU A 526 35.91 29.97 -10.14
N GLY A 527 35.02 30.36 -9.22
CA GLY A 527 33.60 30.14 -9.37
C GLY A 527 33.12 28.71 -9.16
N ALA A 528 33.95 27.81 -8.62
CA ALA A 528 33.56 26.46 -8.23
C ALA A 528 32.73 26.46 -6.94
N GLU A 529 31.52 25.90 -6.99
CA GLU A 529 30.61 25.82 -5.85
C GLU A 529 30.10 24.39 -5.58
N ALA A 530 30.50 23.40 -6.39
CA ALA A 530 30.15 22.00 -6.26
C ALA A 530 31.28 21.05 -6.71
N THR A 531 31.17 19.77 -6.35
CA THR A 531 32.16 18.72 -6.68
C THR A 531 32.47 18.60 -8.19
N VAL A 532 31.46 18.79 -9.04
CA VAL A 532 31.61 18.78 -10.51
C VAL A 532 32.53 19.88 -11.07
N ASP A 533 32.71 20.96 -10.30
CA ASP A 533 33.50 22.14 -10.67
C ASP A 533 34.94 22.05 -10.13
N VAL A 534 35.26 21.07 -9.26
CA VAL A 534 36.56 20.95 -8.59
C VAL A 534 37.34 19.70 -9.03
N PRO A 535 38.68 19.76 -9.11
CA PRO A 535 39.53 18.57 -9.17
C PRO A 535 39.36 17.68 -7.93
N PHE A 536 39.56 16.36 -8.09
CA PHE A 536 39.29 15.38 -7.02
C PHE A 536 40.14 15.67 -5.77
N GLU A 537 41.40 16.04 -5.97
CA GLU A 537 42.36 16.42 -4.94
C GLU A 537 42.01 17.71 -4.18
N LYS A 538 41.06 18.51 -4.68
CA LYS A 538 40.55 19.73 -4.02
C LYS A 538 39.19 19.54 -3.36
N THR A 539 38.66 18.31 -3.31
CA THR A 539 37.36 18.03 -2.68
C THR A 539 37.35 18.41 -1.19
N ASP A 540 38.47 18.25 -0.49
CA ASP A 540 38.60 18.66 0.92
C ASP A 540 38.53 20.18 1.10
N ASN A 541 39.09 20.95 0.15
CA ASN A 541 38.99 22.41 0.16
C ASN A 541 37.53 22.86 -0.02
N LEU A 542 36.73 22.13 -0.81
CA LEU A 542 35.30 22.39 -0.94
C LEU A 542 34.56 22.15 0.38
N LYS A 543 34.95 21.14 1.17
CA LYS A 543 34.38 20.89 2.50
C LYS A 543 34.71 22.00 3.49
N ILE A 544 35.95 22.48 3.49
CA ILE A 544 36.38 23.63 4.30
C ILE A 544 35.54 24.86 3.94
N ALA A 545 35.40 25.15 2.65
CA ALA A 545 34.56 26.26 2.19
C ALA A 545 33.09 26.08 2.59
N TYR A 546 32.55 24.86 2.52
CA TYR A 546 31.18 24.58 2.94
C TYR A 546 30.98 24.79 4.45
N ASP A 547 31.97 24.47 5.29
CA ASP A 547 31.89 24.74 6.74
C ASP A 547 31.87 26.23 7.07
N LEU A 548 32.49 27.08 6.24
CA LEU A 548 32.40 28.54 6.39
C LEU A 548 30.98 29.09 6.13
N LEU A 549 30.07 28.29 5.55
CA LEU A 549 28.66 28.64 5.42
C LEU A 549 27.87 28.48 6.73
N GLN A 550 28.50 27.98 7.80
CA GLN A 550 27.84 27.75 9.09
C GLN A 550 27.13 29.00 9.63
N GLU A 551 27.81 30.14 9.71
CA GLU A 551 27.25 31.38 10.27
C GLU A 551 26.07 31.95 9.46
N PRO A 552 26.16 32.15 8.13
CA PRO A 552 25.02 32.64 7.36
C PRO A 552 23.83 31.67 7.38
N ILE A 553 24.07 30.35 7.43
CA ILE A 553 23.00 29.36 7.55
C ILE A 553 22.39 29.38 8.96
N LYS A 554 23.22 29.54 10.01
CA LYS A 554 22.76 29.72 11.39
C LYS A 554 21.85 30.93 11.52
N GLN A 555 22.23 32.05 10.92
CA GLN A 555 21.42 33.27 10.91
C GLN A 555 20.06 33.00 10.25
N PHE A 556 20.06 32.42 9.05
CA PHE A 556 18.82 32.08 8.34
C PHE A 556 17.91 31.15 9.16
N ILE A 557 18.45 30.08 9.76
CA ILE A 557 17.69 29.16 10.61
C ILE A 557 17.11 29.88 11.83
N GLY A 558 17.88 30.77 12.47
CA GLY A 558 17.44 31.56 13.61
C GLY A 558 16.34 32.58 13.27
N GLU A 559 16.33 33.12 12.05
CA GLU A 559 15.29 34.03 11.55
C GLU A 559 14.01 33.30 11.15
N GLN A 560 14.13 32.18 10.43
CA GLN A 560 12.97 31.44 9.91
C GLN A 560 12.32 30.52 10.95
N LEU A 561 13.13 30.02 11.88
CA LEU A 561 12.77 29.04 12.91
C LEU A 561 11.87 27.92 12.32
N PRO A 562 12.39 27.09 11.39
CA PRO A 562 11.62 26.01 10.78
C PRO A 562 11.15 24.97 11.81
N ASP A 563 10.19 24.14 11.43
CA ASP A 563 9.71 23.05 12.27
C ASP A 563 10.65 21.84 12.21
N TRP A 564 11.40 21.66 11.10
CA TRP A 564 12.43 20.64 10.92
C TRP A 564 13.61 21.17 10.09
N ILE A 565 14.80 20.64 10.38
CA ILE A 565 15.96 20.73 9.49
C ILE A 565 16.24 19.33 8.96
N ILE A 566 16.17 19.14 7.64
CA ILE A 566 16.59 17.91 6.97
C ILE A 566 17.95 18.15 6.33
N SER A 567 18.97 17.47 6.84
CA SER A 567 20.37 17.75 6.54
C SER A 567 21.12 16.54 6.04
N ASP A 568 22.09 16.81 5.17
CA ASP A 568 23.08 15.87 4.70
C ASP A 568 24.20 15.68 5.75
N TYR A 569 25.12 14.73 5.51
CA TYR A 569 26.23 14.43 6.41
C TYR A 569 27.23 15.60 6.50
N ALA A 570 27.42 16.36 5.40
CA ALA A 570 28.48 17.36 5.32
C ALA A 570 28.29 18.52 6.32
N ALA A 571 27.04 18.99 6.49
CA ALA A 571 26.68 20.07 7.40
C ALA A 571 26.59 19.62 8.87
N HIS A 572 27.55 18.82 9.33
CA HIS A 572 27.57 18.22 10.67
C HIS A 572 27.41 19.20 11.85
N TRP A 573 27.81 20.47 11.67
CA TRP A 573 27.63 21.56 12.63
C TRP A 573 26.15 21.98 12.82
N VAL A 574 25.25 21.60 11.90
CA VAL A 574 23.82 21.95 12.01
C VAL A 574 23.14 21.30 13.22
N VAL A 575 23.69 20.18 13.72
CA VAL A 575 23.22 19.54 14.95
C VAL A 575 23.30 20.49 16.14
N ASP A 576 24.40 21.26 16.24
CA ASP A 576 24.62 22.20 17.34
C ASP A 576 23.70 23.43 17.20
N ILE A 577 23.53 23.92 15.96
CA ILE A 577 22.58 25.00 15.64
C ILE A 577 21.14 24.60 15.98
N ALA A 578 20.74 23.40 15.58
CA ALA A 578 19.40 22.89 15.81
C ALA A 578 19.13 22.72 17.31
N LYS A 579 20.14 22.26 18.07
CA LYS A 579 20.08 22.21 19.54
C LYS A 579 19.94 23.59 20.16
N GLU A 580 20.69 24.59 19.67
CA GLU A 580 20.63 25.98 20.14
C GLU A 580 19.21 26.58 19.97
N TYR A 581 18.56 26.33 18.84
CA TYR A 581 17.22 26.85 18.54
C TYR A 581 16.06 25.90 18.91
N GLY A 582 16.34 24.72 19.49
CA GLY A 582 15.31 23.73 19.85
C GLY A 582 14.53 23.16 18.65
N ILE A 583 15.21 22.96 17.51
CA ILE A 583 14.65 22.46 16.25
C ILE A 583 15.09 21.00 16.07
N PRO A 584 14.19 20.07 15.71
CA PRO A 584 14.60 18.70 15.40
C PRO A 584 15.32 18.61 14.04
N VAL A 585 16.28 17.69 13.96
CA VAL A 585 17.06 17.35 12.77
C VAL A 585 16.64 15.98 12.24
N GLY A 586 16.43 15.88 10.93
CA GLY A 586 16.39 14.61 10.21
C GLY A 586 17.61 14.47 9.32
N TYR A 587 18.18 13.28 9.25
CA TYR A 587 19.20 12.95 8.25
C TYR A 587 18.48 12.43 7.00
N PHE A 588 18.75 13.00 5.82
CA PHE A 588 18.31 12.39 4.57
C PHE A 588 19.51 11.80 3.82
N SER A 589 19.49 10.48 3.62
CA SER A 589 20.53 9.74 2.90
C SER A 589 20.16 9.59 1.43
N PRO A 590 20.95 10.17 0.50
CA PRO A 590 20.79 9.91 -0.93
C PRO A 590 21.37 8.55 -1.38
N PHE A 591 22.07 7.86 -0.48
CA PHE A 591 22.65 6.53 -0.72
C PHE A 591 21.60 5.42 -0.57
N CYS A 592 21.85 4.25 -1.18
CA CYS A 592 21.04 3.07 -0.92
C CYS A 592 21.12 2.64 0.55
N MET A 593 20.11 1.91 1.01
CA MET A 593 20.08 1.45 2.39
C MET A 593 21.20 0.42 2.67
N ALA A 594 21.47 -0.50 1.74
CA ALA A 594 22.50 -1.52 1.90
C ALA A 594 23.88 -0.89 2.17
N GLY A 595 24.23 0.18 1.44
CA GLY A 595 25.48 0.92 1.64
C GLY A 595 25.57 1.57 3.02
N SER A 596 24.48 2.16 3.53
CA SER A 596 24.49 2.75 4.87
C SER A 596 24.54 1.69 5.98
N ALA A 597 23.83 0.56 5.79
CA ALA A 597 23.86 -0.57 6.71
C ALA A 597 25.25 -1.24 6.74
N PHE A 598 25.97 -1.26 5.61
CA PHE A 598 27.33 -1.78 5.51
C PHE A 598 28.31 -1.04 6.43
N PHE A 599 28.23 0.29 6.53
CA PHE A 599 29.08 1.07 7.43
C PHE A 599 28.58 1.09 8.88
N GLY A 600 27.30 0.78 9.09
CA GLY A 600 26.68 0.61 10.40
C GLY A 600 26.34 1.92 11.13
N GLY A 601 26.06 1.80 12.44
CA GLY A 601 25.65 2.93 13.27
C GLY A 601 26.81 3.86 13.68
N PRO A 602 26.53 4.94 14.42
CA PRO A 602 27.54 5.92 14.86
C PRO A 602 28.75 5.30 15.56
N GLU A 603 28.57 4.27 16.37
CA GLU A 603 29.67 3.57 17.06
C GLU A 603 30.65 2.91 16.08
N ASN A 604 30.12 2.33 15.00
CA ASN A 604 30.92 1.68 13.95
C ASN A 604 31.63 2.73 13.08
N LEU A 605 30.95 3.83 12.76
CA LEU A 605 31.50 4.96 12.00
C LEU A 605 32.66 5.66 12.73
N LEU A 606 32.59 5.73 14.06
CA LEU A 606 33.64 6.28 14.92
C LEU A 606 34.72 5.25 15.31
N GLY A 607 34.54 3.99 14.92
CA GLY A 607 35.43 2.89 15.28
C GLY A 607 35.50 2.62 16.79
N ALA A 608 34.45 2.91 17.56
CA ALA A 608 34.43 2.70 19.01
C ALA A 608 34.75 1.24 19.37
N ASN A 609 34.17 0.30 18.62
CA ASN A 609 34.42 -1.14 18.75
C ASN A 609 35.81 -1.60 18.28
N ARG A 610 36.61 -0.68 17.71
CA ARG A 610 37.97 -0.91 17.21
C ARG A 610 39.00 -0.03 17.93
N ASN A 611 38.69 0.49 19.12
CA ASN A 611 39.53 1.47 19.83
C ASN A 611 39.87 2.69 18.96
N HIS A 612 38.90 3.17 18.18
CA HIS A 612 39.04 4.26 17.21
C HIS A 612 40.04 4.00 16.07
N ALA A 613 40.43 2.74 15.85
CA ALA A 613 41.22 2.35 14.69
C ALA A 613 40.39 2.35 13.40
N LEU A 614 41.06 2.66 12.29
CA LEU A 614 40.51 2.52 10.94
C LEU A 614 40.17 1.04 10.64
N PRO A 615 39.15 0.76 9.82
CA PRO A 615 38.95 -0.59 9.29
C PRO A 615 40.19 -1.06 8.53
N THR A 616 40.49 -2.35 8.58
CA THR A 616 41.43 -2.95 7.63
C THR A 616 40.73 -3.11 6.28
N PRO A 617 41.43 -2.99 5.13
CA PRO A 617 40.84 -3.28 3.83
C PRO A 617 40.17 -4.67 3.79
N GLU A 618 40.80 -5.67 4.39
CA GLU A 618 40.28 -7.05 4.44
C GLU A 618 38.94 -7.13 5.20
N SER A 619 38.73 -6.29 6.21
CA SER A 619 37.44 -6.26 6.94
C SER A 619 36.28 -5.72 6.10
N LEU A 620 36.56 -5.09 4.96
CA LEU A 620 35.56 -4.51 4.06
C LEU A 620 35.27 -5.40 2.85
N THR A 621 35.97 -6.53 2.69
CA THR A 621 35.79 -7.46 1.55
C THR A 621 34.79 -8.58 1.84
N SER A 622 34.05 -8.47 2.94
CA SER A 622 32.96 -9.37 3.29
C SER A 622 31.80 -8.57 3.89
N PRO A 623 30.56 -9.06 3.81
CA PRO A 623 29.43 -8.46 4.49
C PRO A 623 29.71 -8.32 6.00
N PRO A 624 29.31 -7.23 6.67
CA PRO A 624 29.55 -7.07 8.10
C PRO A 624 28.76 -8.08 8.94
N ASP A 625 29.29 -8.46 10.10
CA ASP A 625 28.70 -9.48 10.99
C ASP A 625 27.25 -9.17 11.45
N TRP A 626 26.85 -7.89 11.46
CA TRP A 626 25.49 -7.48 11.83
C TRP A 626 24.47 -7.65 10.70
N VAL A 627 24.91 -7.96 9.49
CA VAL A 627 24.06 -8.37 8.36
C VAL A 627 23.92 -9.90 8.45
N ALA A 628 22.95 -10.36 9.24
CA ALA A 628 22.78 -11.78 9.57
C ALA A 628 22.08 -12.63 8.50
N PHE A 629 21.64 -12.02 7.40
CA PHE A 629 21.02 -12.70 6.27
C PHE A 629 22.02 -12.88 5.12
N ALA A 630 21.71 -13.77 4.17
CA ALA A 630 22.58 -14.01 3.02
C ALA A 630 22.68 -12.75 2.14
N SER A 631 23.89 -12.18 2.07
CA SER A 631 24.21 -10.96 1.32
C SER A 631 25.60 -11.11 0.73
N THR A 632 25.83 -10.62 -0.49
CA THR A 632 27.18 -10.51 -1.08
C THR A 632 27.68 -9.06 -1.13
N VAL A 633 26.88 -8.11 -0.64
CA VAL A 633 27.22 -6.68 -0.56
C VAL A 633 28.48 -6.45 0.27
N ALA A 634 29.59 -6.25 -0.43
CA ALA A 634 30.90 -5.90 0.11
C ALA A 634 31.78 -5.25 -0.96
N PHE A 635 32.87 -4.62 -0.52
CA PHE A 635 33.91 -4.11 -1.42
C PHE A 635 34.76 -5.26 -1.96
N ARG A 636 35.43 -5.03 -3.09
CA ARG A 636 36.54 -5.87 -3.55
C ARG A 636 37.85 -5.33 -3.01
N GLU A 637 38.89 -6.17 -3.00
CA GLU A 637 40.22 -5.84 -2.44
C GLU A 637 40.73 -4.45 -2.86
N PHE A 638 40.68 -4.12 -4.15
CA PHE A 638 41.20 -2.85 -4.67
C PHE A 638 40.36 -1.63 -4.24
N GLU A 639 39.07 -1.79 -4.02
CA GLU A 639 38.18 -0.71 -3.58
C GLU A 639 38.33 -0.49 -2.08
N ALA A 640 38.36 -1.59 -1.34
CA ALA A 640 38.54 -1.62 0.11
C ALA A 640 39.86 -0.96 0.54
N PHE A 641 40.87 -0.94 -0.32
CA PHE A 641 42.14 -0.27 -0.05
C PHE A 641 41.99 1.24 0.22
N TYR A 642 41.09 1.92 -0.50
CA TYR A 642 40.95 3.38 -0.42
C TYR A 642 39.97 3.84 0.67
N VAL A 643 39.01 2.99 1.06
CA VAL A 643 37.92 3.33 1.98
C VAL A 643 38.40 3.72 3.39
N PRO A 644 39.32 2.99 4.07
CA PRO A 644 39.78 3.34 5.41
C PRO A 644 40.37 4.74 5.51
N ARG A 645 41.20 5.15 4.55
CA ARG A 645 41.79 6.51 4.56
C ARG A 645 40.81 7.56 4.06
N GLY A 646 40.07 7.28 2.98
CA GLY A 646 39.21 8.27 2.33
C GLY A 646 37.95 8.62 3.12
N PHE A 647 37.35 7.64 3.81
CA PHE A 647 36.08 7.84 4.51
C PHE A 647 36.26 7.98 6.03
N PHE A 648 37.10 7.13 6.64
CA PHE A 648 37.31 7.11 8.09
C PHE A 648 38.47 7.99 8.56
N GLY A 649 39.44 8.27 7.69
CA GLY A 649 40.58 9.14 7.99
C GLY A 649 40.19 10.62 8.05
N ALA A 650 40.87 11.39 8.91
CA ALA A 650 40.74 12.84 8.91
C ALA A 650 41.16 13.42 7.55
N ASN A 651 40.31 14.28 7.00
CA ASN A 651 40.55 14.96 5.73
C ASN A 651 41.03 16.40 5.97
N GLY A 652 41.26 17.19 4.90
CA GLY A 652 41.77 18.57 5.01
C GLY A 652 40.98 19.50 5.94
N SER A 653 39.72 19.21 6.25
CA SER A 653 38.90 19.97 7.20
C SER A 653 39.16 19.65 8.68
N GLY A 654 39.98 18.64 8.99
CA GLY A 654 40.26 18.19 10.35
C GLY A 654 39.23 17.21 10.94
N ILE A 655 38.17 16.86 10.19
CA ILE A 655 37.17 15.87 10.57
C ILE A 655 36.92 14.90 9.40
N SER A 656 36.82 13.59 9.68
CA SER A 656 36.55 12.58 8.65
C SER A 656 35.09 12.62 8.18
N ASP A 657 34.82 12.09 6.99
CA ASP A 657 33.46 11.97 6.48
C ASP A 657 32.63 11.00 7.36
N SER A 658 33.24 9.94 7.88
CA SER A 658 32.59 9.02 8.85
C SER A 658 32.22 9.73 10.16
N ALA A 659 33.06 10.64 10.66
CA ALA A 659 32.77 11.40 11.88
C ALA A 659 31.68 12.46 11.65
N ARG A 660 31.68 13.11 10.49
CA ARG A 660 30.58 14.01 10.07
C ARG A 660 29.24 13.26 10.02
N LEU A 661 29.21 12.10 9.37
CA LEU A 661 28.03 11.24 9.29
C LEU A 661 27.60 10.75 10.68
N ALA A 662 28.53 10.29 11.51
CA ALA A 662 28.22 9.84 12.87
C ALA A 662 27.59 10.95 13.71
N LYS A 663 28.08 12.20 13.60
CA LYS A 663 27.49 13.34 14.30
C LYS A 663 26.07 13.64 13.83
N ILE A 664 25.83 13.67 12.52
CA ILE A 664 24.49 13.91 11.95
C ILE A 664 23.51 12.80 12.34
N VAL A 665 23.88 11.53 12.15
CA VAL A 665 23.04 10.38 12.51
C VAL A 665 22.73 10.39 14.00
N SER A 666 23.72 10.65 14.86
CA SER A 666 23.53 10.74 16.32
C SER A 666 22.59 11.88 16.71
N GLY A 667 22.75 13.05 16.10
CA GLY A 667 21.94 14.25 16.36
C GLY A 667 20.51 14.21 15.81
N SER A 668 20.25 13.34 14.83
CA SER A 668 18.96 13.27 14.12
C SER A 668 17.90 12.49 14.89
N GLN A 669 16.66 12.96 14.85
CA GLN A 669 15.48 12.27 15.41
C GLN A 669 14.88 11.25 14.44
N VAL A 670 15.17 11.36 13.14
CA VAL A 670 14.76 10.42 12.09
C VAL A 670 15.85 10.29 11.04
N LEU A 671 16.01 9.07 10.51
CA LEU A 671 16.91 8.76 9.41
C LEU A 671 16.05 8.45 8.18
N ALA A 672 15.88 9.44 7.31
CA ALA A 672 15.16 9.31 6.06
C ALA A 672 16.11 8.78 4.98
N ILE A 673 15.75 7.68 4.31
CA ILE A 673 16.61 7.02 3.33
C ILE A 673 15.91 7.06 1.98
N ARG A 674 16.64 7.38 0.91
CA ARG A 674 16.15 7.28 -0.47
C ARG A 674 16.10 5.81 -0.90
N SER A 675 15.12 5.09 -0.38
CA SER A 675 14.97 3.64 -0.54
C SER A 675 13.49 3.25 -0.47
N CYS A 676 13.21 1.96 -0.63
CA CYS A 676 11.90 1.34 -0.53
C CYS A 676 12.02 -0.10 0.00
N ASP A 677 11.03 -0.55 0.74
CA ASP A 677 11.01 -1.85 1.40
C ASP A 677 11.03 -3.02 0.41
N GLU A 678 10.46 -2.84 -0.78
CA GLU A 678 10.41 -3.87 -1.83
C GLU A 678 11.79 -4.30 -2.33
N VAL A 679 12.80 -3.43 -2.17
CA VAL A 679 14.18 -3.69 -2.64
C VAL A 679 15.14 -3.91 -1.46
N GLU A 680 15.00 -3.13 -0.39
CA GLU A 680 15.99 -3.05 0.69
C GLU A 680 15.42 -3.24 2.12
N GLY A 681 14.20 -3.78 2.27
CA GLY A 681 13.53 -3.98 3.57
C GLY A 681 14.39 -4.65 4.66
N GLU A 682 15.16 -5.67 4.30
CA GLU A 682 16.05 -6.37 5.23
C GLU A 682 17.17 -5.46 5.77
N TYR A 683 17.74 -4.59 4.93
CA TYR A 683 18.76 -3.63 5.32
C TYR A 683 18.18 -2.47 6.15
N LEU A 684 16.94 -2.05 5.89
CA LEU A 684 16.23 -1.03 6.67
C LEU A 684 16.11 -1.47 8.14
N GLU A 685 15.69 -2.72 8.36
CA GLU A 685 15.54 -3.28 9.70
C GLU A 685 16.89 -3.49 10.40
N VAL A 686 17.95 -3.87 9.68
CA VAL A 686 19.31 -3.90 10.23
C VAL A 686 19.73 -2.50 10.70
N TYR A 687 19.57 -1.48 9.87
CA TYR A 687 20.03 -0.13 10.20
C TYR A 687 19.26 0.50 11.36
N LYS A 688 17.95 0.23 11.44
CA LYS A 688 17.10 0.60 12.57
C LYS A 688 17.60 0.01 13.89
N LYS A 689 18.01 -1.26 13.89
CA LYS A 689 18.62 -1.91 15.07
C LYS A 689 19.97 -1.29 15.42
N LEU A 690 20.83 -1.04 14.44
CA LEU A 690 22.17 -0.47 14.64
C LEU A 690 22.15 0.96 15.19
N THR A 691 21.15 1.74 14.83
CA THR A 691 21.05 3.15 15.21
C THR A 691 20.11 3.39 16.40
N GLY A 692 19.20 2.46 16.68
CA GLY A 692 18.15 2.62 17.70
C GLY A 692 17.17 3.76 17.40
N LYS A 693 17.13 4.24 16.15
CA LYS A 693 16.38 5.41 15.70
C LYS A 693 15.28 5.02 14.70
N PRO A 694 14.22 5.84 14.55
CA PRO A 694 13.31 5.72 13.43
C PRO A 694 14.07 5.84 12.10
N VAL A 695 14.01 4.79 11.29
CA VAL A 695 14.50 4.75 9.91
C VAL A 695 13.29 4.71 9.00
N MET A 696 13.22 5.63 8.02
CA MET A 696 12.07 5.77 7.14
C MET A 696 12.50 5.83 5.68
N SER A 697 11.87 5.00 4.86
CA SER A 697 11.97 5.10 3.41
C SER A 697 11.22 6.34 2.91
N THR A 698 11.87 7.15 2.09
CA THR A 698 11.25 8.28 1.37
C THR A 698 10.77 7.90 -0.02
N GLY A 699 10.82 6.60 -0.34
CA GLY A 699 10.68 6.09 -1.70
C GLY A 699 11.96 6.34 -2.49
N LEU A 700 11.94 5.93 -3.75
CA LEU A 700 13.08 6.10 -4.65
C LEU A 700 13.14 7.50 -5.27
N LEU A 701 12.09 8.32 -5.07
CA LEU A 701 11.99 9.66 -5.65
C LEU A 701 12.28 9.66 -7.17
N PRO A 702 11.62 8.81 -7.97
CA PRO A 702 11.86 8.76 -9.40
C PRO A 702 11.56 10.12 -10.04
N PRO A 703 12.42 10.63 -10.93
CA PRO A 703 12.10 11.82 -11.70
C PRO A 703 10.84 11.61 -12.54
N GLU A 704 10.13 12.71 -12.83
CA GLU A 704 8.96 12.65 -13.70
C GLU A 704 9.37 12.17 -15.10
N LYS A 705 8.54 11.31 -15.69
CA LYS A 705 8.78 10.84 -17.06
C LYS A 705 8.62 12.04 -18.00
N PRO A 706 9.57 12.28 -18.91
CA PRO A 706 9.42 13.37 -19.88
C PRO A 706 8.15 13.15 -20.71
N THR A 707 7.39 14.23 -20.94
CA THR A 707 6.25 14.21 -21.86
C THR A 707 6.76 13.95 -23.27
N ARG A 708 6.09 13.06 -24.01
CA ARG A 708 6.44 12.74 -25.40
C ARG A 708 6.44 14.03 -26.22
N ARG A 709 7.58 14.37 -26.84
CA ARG A 709 7.70 15.52 -27.75
C ARG A 709 6.58 15.45 -28.80
N ALA A 710 5.91 16.57 -29.03
CA ALA A 710 4.92 16.65 -30.11
C ALA A 710 5.65 16.49 -31.46
N LYS A 711 5.08 15.74 -32.40
CA LYS A 711 5.64 15.62 -33.75
C LYS A 711 5.76 17.03 -34.37
N GLY A 712 6.98 17.52 -34.56
CA GLY A 712 7.27 18.79 -35.25
C GLY A 712 7.95 19.89 -34.41
N GLU A 713 8.24 19.68 -33.13
CA GLU A 713 9.09 20.60 -32.35
C GLU A 713 10.57 20.34 -32.68
N ILE A 714 11.20 21.28 -33.39
CA ILE A 714 12.63 21.20 -33.75
C ILE A 714 13.47 21.61 -32.55
N SER A 715 14.35 20.73 -32.09
CA SER A 715 15.33 20.96 -31.03
C SER A 715 16.76 20.75 -31.54
N THR A 716 17.76 21.31 -30.84
CA THR A 716 19.19 21.12 -31.16
C THR A 716 19.65 19.66 -31.03
N ASP A 717 18.82 18.79 -30.44
CA ASP A 717 19.14 17.39 -30.13
C ASP A 717 18.41 16.40 -31.05
N ASP A 718 17.68 16.89 -32.06
CA ASP A 718 16.84 16.04 -32.93
C ASP A 718 17.63 14.93 -33.63
N GLY A 719 18.90 15.17 -33.96
CA GLY A 719 19.77 14.14 -34.55
C GLY A 719 20.02 12.93 -33.65
N ILE A 720 19.94 13.07 -32.32
CA ILE A 720 20.05 11.95 -31.38
C ILE A 720 18.80 11.06 -31.47
N PHE A 721 17.63 11.67 -31.47
CA PHE A 721 16.36 10.94 -31.50
C PHE A 721 16.08 10.35 -32.88
N GLU A 722 16.42 11.04 -33.96
CA GLU A 722 16.38 10.50 -35.33
C GLU A 722 17.28 9.27 -35.50
N TRP A 723 18.41 9.23 -34.79
CA TRP A 723 19.29 8.06 -34.76
C TRP A 723 18.64 6.91 -33.96
N LEU A 724 18.10 7.21 -32.77
CA LEU A 724 17.40 6.22 -31.95
C LEU A 724 16.17 5.61 -32.64
N ASP A 725 15.41 6.40 -33.39
CA ASP A 725 14.22 5.99 -34.16
C ASP A 725 14.53 4.94 -35.25
N LYS A 726 15.79 4.82 -35.68
CA LYS A 726 16.23 3.83 -36.68
C LYS A 726 16.54 2.46 -36.09
N HIS A 727 16.60 2.35 -34.77
CA HIS A 727 16.93 1.11 -34.08
C HIS A 727 15.70 0.39 -33.55
N GLU A 728 15.81 -0.94 -33.43
CA GLU A 728 14.74 -1.77 -32.91
C GLU A 728 14.44 -1.47 -31.43
N THR A 729 13.23 -1.81 -31.00
CA THR A 729 12.83 -1.63 -29.60
C THR A 729 13.75 -2.43 -28.69
N ARG A 730 14.27 -1.78 -27.66
CA ARG A 730 15.18 -2.35 -26.65
C ARG A 730 16.48 -2.95 -27.21
N SER A 731 16.96 -2.48 -28.36
CA SER A 731 18.22 -2.97 -28.94
C SER A 731 19.45 -2.12 -28.61
N VAL A 732 19.27 -0.88 -28.16
CA VAL A 732 20.36 0.10 -27.95
C VAL A 732 20.84 0.09 -26.50
N VAL A 733 22.16 0.13 -26.30
CA VAL A 733 22.81 0.36 -25.00
C VAL A 733 23.06 1.85 -24.79
N PHE A 734 22.51 2.42 -23.73
CA PHE A 734 22.92 3.75 -23.27
C PHE A 734 24.20 3.64 -22.43
N VAL A 735 25.19 4.50 -22.67
CA VAL A 735 26.45 4.50 -21.92
C VAL A 735 26.64 5.86 -21.26
N GLY A 736 26.77 5.87 -19.93
CA GLY A 736 26.85 7.12 -19.17
C GLY A 736 27.53 6.96 -17.81
N PHE A 737 28.61 7.70 -17.57
CA PHE A 737 29.37 7.65 -16.30
C PHE A 737 29.09 8.85 -15.37
N GLY A 738 28.06 9.64 -15.70
CA GLY A 738 27.70 10.84 -14.94
C GLY A 738 28.74 11.96 -15.06
N SER A 739 28.46 13.10 -14.42
CA SER A 739 29.35 14.27 -14.47
C SER A 739 30.49 14.22 -13.47
N GLU A 740 30.36 13.42 -12.40
CA GLU A 740 31.32 13.35 -11.29
C GLU A 740 32.50 12.39 -11.57
N CYS A 741 32.29 11.37 -12.41
CA CYS A 741 33.35 10.43 -12.76
C CYS A 741 34.27 11.01 -13.84
N LYS A 742 35.58 11.11 -13.53
CA LYS A 742 36.60 11.57 -14.47
C LYS A 742 37.41 10.38 -14.96
N LEU A 743 37.15 9.94 -16.18
CA LEU A 743 37.80 8.77 -16.79
C LEU A 743 39.19 9.11 -17.32
N SER A 744 40.17 8.23 -17.07
CA SER A 744 41.49 8.30 -17.71
C SER A 744 41.41 7.97 -19.20
N LYS A 745 42.48 8.27 -19.95
CA LYS A 745 42.56 7.94 -21.38
C LYS A 745 42.41 6.44 -21.63
N GLU A 746 43.09 5.64 -20.82
CA GLU A 746 43.08 4.19 -20.89
C GLU A 746 41.68 3.63 -20.62
N GLN A 747 40.98 4.18 -19.61
CA GLN A 747 39.61 3.78 -19.27
C GLN A 747 38.62 4.10 -20.39
N VAL A 748 38.68 5.31 -20.98
CA VAL A 748 37.85 5.68 -22.12
C VAL A 748 38.13 4.77 -23.31
N PHE A 749 39.40 4.43 -23.56
CA PHE A 749 39.78 3.57 -24.68
C PHE A 749 39.29 2.13 -24.47
N GLU A 750 39.43 1.54 -23.28
CA GLU A 750 38.90 0.21 -22.99
C GLU A 750 37.37 0.16 -23.10
N ILE A 751 36.65 1.21 -22.67
CA ILE A 751 35.19 1.30 -22.88
C ILE A 751 34.87 1.36 -24.37
N ALA A 752 35.54 2.23 -25.12
CA ALA A 752 35.33 2.38 -26.57
C ALA A 752 35.53 1.04 -27.29
N TYR A 753 36.66 0.37 -27.06
CA TYR A 753 36.93 -0.93 -27.67
C TYR A 753 35.96 -2.01 -27.20
N GLY A 754 35.51 -1.98 -25.94
CA GLY A 754 34.51 -2.92 -25.44
C GLY A 754 33.15 -2.75 -26.11
N LEU A 755 32.73 -1.50 -26.37
CA LEU A 755 31.52 -1.19 -27.12
C LEU A 755 31.64 -1.66 -28.57
N GLU A 756 32.76 -1.38 -29.24
CA GLU A 756 33.05 -1.85 -30.59
C GLU A 756 32.99 -3.39 -30.69
N LEU A 757 33.66 -4.08 -29.77
CA LEU A 757 33.70 -5.55 -29.71
C LEU A 757 32.35 -6.19 -29.35
N SER A 758 31.44 -5.45 -28.72
CA SER A 758 30.12 -5.99 -28.37
C SER A 758 29.23 -6.16 -29.60
N GLU A 759 29.49 -5.41 -30.67
CA GLU A 759 28.70 -5.29 -31.90
C GLU A 759 27.23 -4.85 -31.68
N LEU A 760 26.89 -4.41 -30.48
CA LEU A 760 25.58 -3.89 -30.11
C LEU A 760 25.44 -2.43 -30.53
N PRO A 761 24.23 -1.97 -30.90
CA PRO A 761 23.97 -0.55 -31.03
C PRO A 761 24.18 0.18 -29.70
N PHE A 762 24.88 1.33 -29.71
CA PHE A 762 25.13 2.09 -28.49
C PHE A 762 25.04 3.60 -28.68
N LEU A 763 24.56 4.28 -27.64
CA LEU A 763 24.60 5.74 -27.51
C LEU A 763 25.43 6.08 -26.28
N TRP A 764 26.57 6.73 -26.48
CA TRP A 764 27.50 7.07 -25.40
C TRP A 764 27.51 8.58 -25.13
N ALA A 765 27.02 8.95 -23.96
CA ALA A 765 27.17 10.28 -23.38
C ALA A 765 28.55 10.38 -22.70
N LEU A 766 29.53 10.96 -23.41
CA LEU A 766 30.89 11.11 -22.91
C LEU A 766 31.15 12.58 -22.57
N ARG A 767 31.39 12.86 -21.28
CA ARG A 767 31.94 14.18 -20.90
C ARG A 767 33.33 14.31 -21.51
N LYS A 768 33.58 15.41 -22.23
CA LYS A 768 34.91 15.71 -22.79
C LYS A 768 35.97 15.58 -21.71
N PRO A 769 36.92 14.63 -21.82
CA PRO A 769 37.94 14.44 -20.82
C PRO A 769 38.93 15.60 -20.79
N SER A 770 39.40 16.00 -19.60
CA SER A 770 40.32 17.14 -19.44
C SER A 770 41.70 16.91 -20.08
N TRP A 771 42.07 15.65 -20.34
CA TRP A 771 43.30 15.28 -21.02
C TRP A 771 43.21 15.36 -22.55
N ALA A 772 42.01 15.52 -23.12
CA ALA A 772 41.80 15.63 -24.56
C ALA A 772 41.87 17.10 -24.99
N ASN A 773 42.76 17.45 -25.93
CA ASN A 773 42.90 18.83 -26.39
C ASN A 773 41.72 19.26 -27.27
N ASN A 774 41.22 18.34 -28.09
CA ASN A 774 40.04 18.51 -28.92
C ASN A 774 39.14 17.27 -28.85
N ASP A 775 38.01 17.31 -29.55
CA ASP A 775 36.97 16.28 -29.49
C ASP A 775 37.39 14.97 -30.18
N ALA A 776 38.25 15.04 -31.20
CA ALA A 776 38.80 13.87 -31.88
C ALA A 776 39.82 13.11 -31.01
N ASP A 777 40.53 13.80 -30.11
CA ASP A 777 41.48 13.18 -29.18
C ASP A 777 40.80 12.35 -28.08
N ALA A 778 39.50 12.58 -27.84
CA ALA A 778 38.76 11.96 -26.75
C ALA A 778 38.50 10.45 -26.97
N LEU A 779 38.62 9.97 -28.21
CA LEU A 779 38.31 8.59 -28.60
C LEU A 779 39.49 7.93 -29.31
N PRO A 780 39.56 6.60 -29.40
CA PRO A 780 40.56 5.93 -30.21
C PRO A 780 40.48 6.33 -31.69
N VAL A 781 41.63 6.41 -32.35
CA VAL A 781 41.71 6.79 -33.77
C VAL A 781 40.83 5.88 -34.63
N GLY A 782 39.97 6.48 -35.46
CA GLY A 782 39.04 5.79 -36.36
C GLY A 782 37.85 5.11 -35.68
N PHE A 783 37.66 5.24 -34.36
CA PHE A 783 36.55 4.58 -33.64
C PHE A 783 35.18 5.02 -34.16
N VAL A 784 34.98 6.33 -34.36
CA VAL A 784 33.72 6.88 -34.85
C VAL A 784 33.38 6.32 -36.24
N ASP A 785 34.36 6.25 -37.13
CA ASP A 785 34.17 5.71 -38.49
C ASP A 785 33.79 4.22 -38.45
N ARG A 786 34.53 3.42 -37.68
CA ARG A 786 34.30 1.97 -37.55
C ARG A 786 32.96 1.62 -36.88
N THR A 787 32.40 2.53 -36.08
CA THR A 787 31.14 2.29 -35.37
C THR A 787 29.96 3.09 -35.95
N SER A 788 30.15 3.89 -36.99
CA SER A 788 29.16 4.85 -37.51
C SER A 788 27.78 4.28 -37.87
N GLU A 789 27.68 2.99 -38.19
CA GLU A 789 26.39 2.32 -38.46
C GLU A 789 25.60 1.96 -37.19
N LYS A 790 26.27 1.79 -36.05
CA LYS A 790 25.70 1.24 -34.80
C LYS A 790 25.97 2.09 -33.56
N GLY A 791 26.87 3.07 -33.63
CA GLY A 791 27.34 3.84 -32.49
C GLY A 791 27.13 5.33 -32.69
N LEU A 792 26.63 5.99 -31.64
CA LEU A 792 26.57 7.45 -31.54
C LEU A 792 27.31 7.90 -30.28
N VAL A 793 28.31 8.77 -30.41
CA VAL A 793 28.99 9.39 -29.26
C VAL A 793 28.62 10.86 -29.19
N CYS A 794 28.05 11.26 -28.05
CA CYS A 794 27.68 12.63 -27.75
C CYS A 794 28.68 13.20 -26.74
N LEU A 795 29.46 14.19 -27.16
CA LEU A 795 30.40 14.88 -26.28
C LEU A 795 29.68 16.00 -25.52
N GLY A 796 29.66 15.91 -24.18
CA GLY A 796 29.06 16.93 -23.32
C GLY A 796 27.73 16.51 -22.68
N TRP A 797 26.83 17.48 -22.50
CA TRP A 797 25.52 17.23 -21.89
C TRP A 797 24.57 16.58 -22.91
N VAL A 798 23.74 15.66 -22.44
CA VAL A 798 22.66 15.03 -23.22
C VAL A 798 21.36 15.03 -22.41
N PRO A 799 20.18 15.01 -23.07
CA PRO A 799 18.90 14.89 -22.40
C PRO A 799 18.68 13.44 -21.90
N GLN A 800 19.46 13.01 -20.90
CA GLN A 800 19.54 11.62 -20.43
C GLN A 800 18.17 11.01 -20.14
N MET A 801 17.28 11.73 -19.44
CA MET A 801 15.93 11.21 -19.13
C MET A 801 15.08 10.98 -20.38
N GLU A 802 15.21 11.80 -21.41
CA GLU A 802 14.49 11.62 -22.67
C GLU A 802 15.08 10.46 -23.48
N ILE A 803 16.41 10.30 -23.46
CA ILE A 803 17.09 9.15 -24.07
C ILE A 803 16.67 7.86 -23.39
N LEU A 804 16.72 7.79 -22.05
CA LEU A 804 16.28 6.61 -21.29
C LEU A 804 14.79 6.31 -21.51
N ALA A 805 13.94 7.32 -21.74
CA ALA A 805 12.53 7.08 -22.05
C ALA A 805 12.30 6.53 -23.47
N HIS A 806 13.30 6.55 -24.36
CA HIS A 806 13.15 6.13 -25.75
C HIS A 806 12.96 4.61 -25.88
N PRO A 807 11.97 4.12 -26.67
CA PRO A 807 11.70 2.69 -26.81
C PRO A 807 12.88 1.83 -27.27
N SER A 808 13.81 2.40 -28.03
CA SER A 808 14.99 1.70 -28.54
C SER A 808 16.02 1.37 -27.46
N ILE A 809 16.03 2.07 -26.32
CA ILE A 809 16.97 1.76 -25.22
C ILE A 809 16.54 0.48 -24.52
N GLY A 810 17.42 -0.53 -24.52
CA GLY A 810 17.18 -1.82 -23.85
C GLY A 810 17.94 -1.98 -22.55
N GLY A 811 19.09 -1.31 -22.41
CA GLY A 811 19.96 -1.41 -21.25
C GLY A 811 20.96 -0.27 -21.15
N SER A 812 21.63 -0.18 -20.01
CA SER A 812 22.62 0.86 -19.73
C SER A 812 23.92 0.32 -19.17
N LEU A 813 25.06 0.82 -19.66
CA LEU A 813 26.39 0.68 -19.06
C LEU A 813 26.75 1.96 -18.31
N PHE A 814 26.97 1.85 -17.00
CA PHE A 814 27.16 3.04 -16.16
C PHE A 814 27.89 2.72 -14.86
N HIS A 815 28.18 3.77 -14.11
CA HIS A 815 28.99 3.76 -12.90
C HIS A 815 28.29 3.23 -11.63
N SER A 816 27.04 2.76 -11.68
CA SER A 816 26.28 2.30 -10.49
C SER A 816 25.95 3.37 -9.45
N GLY A 817 25.81 4.63 -9.84
CA GLY A 817 25.27 5.67 -8.97
C GLY A 817 23.77 5.46 -8.71
N TRP A 818 23.33 5.62 -7.46
CA TRP A 818 21.95 5.31 -7.05
C TRP A 818 20.89 6.09 -7.84
N GLY A 819 21.14 7.36 -8.15
CA GLY A 819 20.25 8.15 -9.01
C GLY A 819 20.09 7.55 -10.41
N SER A 820 21.18 7.17 -11.08
CA SER A 820 21.14 6.56 -12.41
C SER A 820 20.50 5.16 -12.40
N ILE A 821 20.67 4.40 -11.30
CA ILE A 821 19.95 3.13 -11.10
C ILE A 821 18.45 3.36 -11.14
N ILE A 822 17.97 4.35 -10.37
CA ILE A 822 16.55 4.67 -10.26
C ILE A 822 15.98 5.12 -11.60
N GLU A 823 16.66 6.05 -12.27
CA GLU A 823 16.27 6.55 -13.60
C GLU A 823 16.15 5.43 -14.62
N THR A 824 17.09 4.49 -14.62
CA THR A 824 17.16 3.41 -15.61
C THR A 824 16.13 2.32 -15.34
N LEU A 825 16.01 1.85 -14.08
CA LEU A 825 15.06 0.80 -13.71
C LEU A 825 13.60 1.25 -13.80
N GLN A 826 13.33 2.55 -13.65
CA GLN A 826 12.00 3.13 -13.90
C GLN A 826 11.48 2.84 -15.32
N PHE A 827 12.36 2.62 -16.30
CA PHE A 827 12.00 2.23 -17.68
C PHE A 827 12.14 0.72 -17.95
N GLY A 828 12.51 -0.07 -16.94
CA GLY A 828 12.65 -1.52 -17.05
C GLY A 828 13.80 -1.97 -17.96
N GLN A 829 14.87 -1.17 -17.99
CA GLN A 829 16.08 -1.41 -18.76
C GLN A 829 17.08 -2.26 -17.97
N VAL A 830 17.82 -3.10 -18.67
CA VAL A 830 18.85 -3.94 -18.04
C VAL A 830 20.09 -3.14 -17.65
N LEU A 831 20.69 -3.48 -16.51
CA LEU A 831 21.85 -2.75 -15.97
C LEU A 831 23.15 -3.53 -16.15
N VAL A 832 24.15 -2.89 -16.74
CA VAL A 832 25.55 -3.32 -16.71
C VAL A 832 26.34 -2.33 -15.87
N ALA A 833 26.78 -2.79 -14.72
CA ALA A 833 27.47 -2.00 -13.70
C ALA A 833 28.98 -2.00 -13.92
N LEU A 834 29.59 -0.82 -14.02
CA LEU A 834 31.04 -0.63 -13.96
C LEU A 834 31.35 0.41 -12.87
N PRO A 835 31.34 0.00 -11.59
CA PRO A 835 31.50 0.93 -10.46
C PRO A 835 32.89 1.56 -10.44
N MET A 836 32.93 2.87 -10.21
CA MET A 836 34.15 3.67 -10.33
C MET A 836 34.64 4.22 -9.00
N VAL A 837 33.76 4.81 -8.19
CA VAL A 837 34.11 5.56 -6.97
C VAL A 837 33.03 5.43 -5.88
N PHE A 838 33.40 5.80 -4.65
CA PHE A 838 32.48 5.97 -3.51
C PHE A 838 31.66 4.72 -3.15
N ASP A 839 30.33 4.85 -3.06
CA ASP A 839 29.35 3.83 -2.70
C ASP A 839 28.94 2.92 -3.87
N GLN A 840 29.31 3.30 -5.10
CA GLN A 840 28.93 2.60 -6.33
C GLN A 840 29.23 1.09 -6.32
N PRO A 841 30.38 0.62 -5.76
CA PRO A 841 30.62 -0.81 -5.62
C PRO A 841 29.53 -1.54 -4.83
N LEU A 842 29.09 -0.98 -3.71
CA LEU A 842 28.06 -1.59 -2.87
C LEU A 842 26.70 -1.60 -3.59
N ASN A 843 26.37 -0.52 -4.31
CA ASN A 843 25.17 -0.46 -5.14
C ASN A 843 25.17 -1.54 -6.22
N ALA A 844 26.31 -1.76 -6.90
CA ALA A 844 26.44 -2.80 -7.92
C ALA A 844 26.18 -4.20 -7.35
N ARG A 845 26.71 -4.49 -6.15
CA ARG A 845 26.57 -5.80 -5.50
C ARG A 845 25.16 -6.05 -5.03
N LEU A 846 24.50 -5.02 -4.49
CA LEU A 846 23.08 -5.08 -4.15
C LEU A 846 22.25 -5.46 -5.38
N LEU A 847 22.52 -4.83 -6.52
CA LEU A 847 21.77 -5.12 -7.75
C LEU A 847 22.09 -6.49 -8.33
N GLU A 848 23.32 -6.99 -8.24
CA GLU A 848 23.65 -8.38 -8.59
C GLU A 848 22.89 -9.36 -7.67
N ASP A 849 22.88 -9.13 -6.35
CA ASP A 849 22.14 -9.96 -5.37
C ASP A 849 20.64 -10.01 -5.66
N ARG A 850 20.05 -8.89 -6.10
CA ARG A 850 18.64 -8.81 -6.50
C ARG A 850 18.39 -9.30 -7.93
N GLY A 851 19.43 -9.70 -8.67
CA GLY A 851 19.32 -10.15 -10.06
C GLY A 851 18.79 -9.07 -11.00
N LEU A 852 19.21 -7.82 -10.78
CA LEU A 852 18.83 -6.61 -11.55
C LEU A 852 19.97 -6.02 -12.38
N ALA A 853 21.22 -6.36 -12.04
CA ALA A 853 22.40 -5.96 -12.81
C ALA A 853 23.39 -7.12 -12.98
N VAL A 854 24.31 -6.94 -13.93
CA VAL A 854 25.60 -7.65 -13.93
C VAL A 854 26.74 -6.65 -13.86
N GLU A 855 27.77 -7.00 -13.11
CA GLU A 855 28.96 -6.17 -12.95
C GLU A 855 30.06 -6.59 -13.92
N VAL A 856 30.71 -5.59 -14.51
CA VAL A 856 31.98 -5.72 -15.22
C VAL A 856 33.08 -5.99 -14.19
N LYS A 857 33.69 -7.17 -14.28
CA LYS A 857 34.76 -7.54 -13.35
C LYS A 857 36.00 -6.68 -13.58
N ARG A 858 36.61 -6.28 -12.46
CA ARG A 858 37.86 -5.52 -12.42
C ARG A 858 38.98 -6.40 -11.88
N SER A 859 40.18 -6.20 -12.40
CA SER A 859 41.42 -6.81 -11.92
C SER A 859 41.79 -6.34 -10.51
N ARG A 860 42.77 -7.00 -9.88
CA ARG A 860 43.25 -6.64 -8.53
C ARG A 860 43.84 -5.23 -8.42
N ASP A 861 44.30 -4.66 -9.51
CA ASP A 861 44.78 -3.26 -9.58
C ASP A 861 43.65 -2.27 -9.90
N GLY A 862 42.41 -2.75 -10.03
CA GLY A 862 41.26 -1.96 -10.43
C GLY A 862 41.16 -1.72 -11.95
N SER A 863 42.04 -2.26 -12.79
CA SER A 863 41.84 -2.16 -14.25
C SER A 863 40.64 -3.00 -14.70
N PHE A 864 40.04 -2.66 -15.85
CA PHE A 864 39.02 -3.47 -16.53
C PHE A 864 39.40 -3.63 -17.99
N SER A 865 38.92 -4.69 -18.63
CA SER A 865 39.20 -4.98 -20.05
C SER A 865 37.98 -4.77 -20.92
N ARG A 866 38.23 -4.35 -22.16
CA ARG A 866 37.26 -4.33 -23.27
C ARG A 866 36.52 -5.66 -23.45
N ASP A 867 37.19 -6.79 -23.24
CA ASP A 867 36.60 -8.12 -23.41
C ASP A 867 35.52 -8.39 -22.37
N GLU A 868 35.77 -8.03 -21.11
CA GLU A 868 34.77 -8.20 -20.04
C GLU A 868 33.60 -7.24 -20.24
N ILE A 869 33.84 -6.00 -20.71
CA ILE A 869 32.77 -5.07 -21.09
C ILE A 869 31.89 -5.66 -22.20
N SER A 870 32.49 -6.10 -23.31
CA SER A 870 31.78 -6.70 -24.44
C SER A 870 30.96 -7.91 -23.99
N LYS A 871 31.58 -8.82 -23.24
CA LYS A 871 30.93 -10.02 -22.70
C LYS A 871 29.72 -9.68 -21.84
N LYS A 872 29.86 -8.75 -20.90
CA LYS A 872 28.79 -8.39 -19.96
C LYS A 872 27.64 -7.66 -20.66
N LEU A 873 27.95 -6.80 -21.63
CA LEU A 873 26.96 -6.16 -22.48
C LEU A 873 26.16 -7.19 -23.29
N ARG A 874 26.84 -8.11 -23.99
CA ARG A 874 26.17 -9.15 -24.79
C ARG A 874 25.33 -10.08 -23.94
N HIS A 875 25.88 -10.51 -22.80
CA HIS A 875 25.16 -11.30 -21.83
C HIS A 875 23.86 -10.64 -21.39
N ALA A 876 23.92 -9.38 -20.93
CA ALA A 876 22.74 -8.66 -20.46
C ALA A 876 21.72 -8.38 -21.57
N MET A 877 22.17 -8.03 -22.78
CA MET A 877 21.31 -7.50 -23.84
C MET A 877 20.71 -8.58 -24.75
N VAL A 878 21.49 -9.58 -25.16
CA VAL A 878 21.11 -10.46 -26.29
C VAL A 878 21.23 -11.96 -26.01
N GLU A 879 22.06 -12.39 -25.07
CA GLU A 879 22.18 -13.81 -24.74
C GLU A 879 20.93 -14.33 -24.00
N GLU A 880 20.67 -15.63 -24.13
CA GLU A 880 19.52 -16.31 -23.54
C GLU A 880 19.61 -16.31 -22.01
N GLU A 881 20.80 -16.54 -21.46
CA GLU A 881 21.06 -16.54 -20.03
C GLU A 881 20.78 -15.17 -19.39
N GLY A 882 20.86 -14.08 -20.17
CA GLY A 882 20.50 -12.73 -19.75
C GLY A 882 18.99 -12.45 -19.71
N GLU A 883 18.14 -13.36 -20.20
CA GLU A 883 16.69 -13.11 -20.27
C GLU A 883 16.07 -12.95 -18.88
N LYS A 884 16.56 -13.71 -17.90
CA LYS A 884 16.12 -13.55 -16.51
C LYS A 884 16.41 -12.14 -15.98
N LEU A 885 17.57 -11.58 -16.33
CA LEU A 885 17.97 -10.22 -15.95
C LEU A 885 17.06 -9.16 -16.59
N ARG A 886 16.79 -9.27 -17.89
CA ARG A 886 15.86 -8.38 -18.61
C ARG A 886 14.42 -8.50 -18.12
N SER A 887 13.99 -9.70 -17.75
CA SER A 887 12.67 -9.95 -17.14
C SER A 887 12.56 -9.30 -15.76
N ASN A 888 13.59 -9.46 -14.91
CA ASN A 888 13.62 -8.84 -13.59
C ASN A 888 13.64 -7.31 -13.67
N ALA A 889 14.44 -6.72 -14.57
CA ALA A 889 14.45 -5.27 -14.79
C ALA A 889 13.06 -4.75 -15.20
N ARG A 890 12.34 -5.44 -16.10
CA ARG A 890 10.95 -5.11 -16.46
C ARG A 890 10.01 -5.15 -15.26
N LYS A 891 10.12 -6.15 -14.39
CA LYS A 891 9.31 -6.26 -13.17
C LYS A 891 9.66 -5.15 -12.18
N ALA A 892 10.94 -4.83 -12.02
CA ALA A 892 11.39 -3.76 -11.14
C ALA A 892 10.82 -2.39 -11.53
N ALA A 893 10.53 -2.15 -12.82
CA ALA A 893 9.88 -0.92 -13.27
C ALA A 893 8.52 -0.67 -12.61
N ALA A 894 7.80 -1.72 -12.19
CA ALA A 894 6.54 -1.60 -11.46
C ALA A 894 6.71 -1.05 -10.04
N VAL A 895 7.92 -1.09 -9.49
CA VAL A 895 8.27 -0.48 -8.20
C VAL A 895 9.00 0.84 -8.44
N PHE A 896 10.12 0.81 -9.17
CA PHE A 896 10.98 1.97 -9.42
C PHE A 896 10.27 3.10 -10.17
N GLY A 897 9.29 2.76 -11.00
CA GLY A 897 8.48 3.72 -11.76
C GLY A 897 7.11 4.01 -11.17
N ASP A 898 6.78 3.51 -9.98
CA ASP A 898 5.50 3.78 -9.32
C ASP A 898 5.54 5.08 -8.52
N HIS A 899 5.27 6.18 -9.23
CA HIS A 899 5.17 7.51 -8.61
C HIS A 899 4.12 7.56 -7.50
N LYS A 900 3.05 6.75 -7.55
CA LYS A 900 1.99 6.75 -6.55
C LYS A 900 2.45 6.06 -5.26
N LEU A 901 3.10 4.91 -5.36
CA LEU A 901 3.75 4.25 -4.24
C LEU A 901 4.73 5.21 -3.55
N HIS A 902 5.62 5.85 -4.31
CA HIS A 902 6.60 6.76 -3.72
C HIS A 902 5.98 8.02 -3.12
N GLN A 903 4.99 8.63 -3.78
CA GLN A 903 4.38 9.88 -3.31
C GLN A 903 3.35 9.66 -2.19
N ASP A 904 2.43 8.72 -2.35
CA ASP A 904 1.29 8.58 -1.43
C ASP A 904 1.66 7.72 -0.21
N HIS A 905 2.44 6.65 -0.41
CA HIS A 905 2.84 5.75 0.67
C HIS A 905 4.07 6.29 1.40
N TYR A 906 5.23 6.32 0.74
CA TYR A 906 6.49 6.64 1.42
C TYR A 906 6.57 8.09 1.86
N ILE A 907 6.32 9.05 0.96
CA ILE A 907 6.31 10.47 1.32
C ILE A 907 5.15 10.81 2.24
N GLY A 908 3.96 10.20 2.03
CA GLY A 908 2.84 10.35 2.95
C GLY A 908 3.19 9.94 4.39
N GLN A 909 3.83 8.77 4.58
CA GLN A 909 4.30 8.33 5.90
C GLN A 909 5.36 9.28 6.49
N PHE A 910 6.33 9.69 5.68
CA PHE A 910 7.39 10.60 6.14
C PHE A 910 6.82 11.95 6.58
N VAL A 911 5.90 12.54 5.81
CA VAL A 911 5.20 13.79 6.17
C VAL A 911 4.40 13.63 7.46
N ASN A 912 3.70 12.52 7.62
CA ASN A 912 2.93 12.26 8.85
C ASN A 912 3.84 12.11 10.06
N PHE A 913 4.99 11.46 9.90
CA PHE A 913 6.02 11.41 10.94
C PHE A 913 6.50 12.81 11.32
N LEU A 914 6.86 13.66 10.35
CA LEU A 914 7.34 15.01 10.61
C LEU A 914 6.29 15.85 11.35
N LYS A 915 5.02 15.81 10.92
CA LYS A 915 3.89 16.53 11.55
C LYS A 915 3.67 16.09 13.00
N ASN A 916 3.78 14.79 13.28
CA ASN A 916 3.54 14.23 14.60
C ASN A 916 4.69 14.47 15.60
N ASN A 917 5.87 14.86 15.10
CA ASN A 917 7.09 15.01 15.91
C ASN A 917 7.67 16.44 15.89
N CYS A 918 6.88 17.46 15.52
CA CYS A 918 7.28 18.85 15.68
C CYS A 918 7.43 19.24 17.16
N THR A 919 8.47 20.01 17.48
CA THR A 919 8.64 20.57 18.83
C THR A 919 7.52 21.56 19.15
N LYS A 920 6.86 21.37 20.30
CA LYS A 920 5.91 22.35 20.83
C LYS A 920 6.67 23.58 21.31
N ARG A 921 6.71 24.63 20.50
CA ARG A 921 7.16 25.94 20.98
C ARG A 921 6.07 26.49 21.88
N THR A 922 6.35 26.62 23.18
CA THR A 922 5.55 27.45 24.08
C THR A 922 5.62 28.87 23.55
N SER A 923 4.48 29.38 23.08
CA SER A 923 4.28 30.80 22.77
C SER A 923 4.48 31.66 24.00
#